data_AF-A0A962N5H9-F1
#
_entry.id   AF-A0A962N5H9-F1
#
_cell.length_a   1.000
_cell.length_b   1.000
_cell.length_c   1.000
_cell.angle_alpha   90.00
_cell.angle_beta   90.00
_cell.angle_gamma   90.00
#
_symmetry.space_group_name_H-M   'P 1'
#
loop_
_entity.id
_entity.type
_entity.pdbx_description
1 polymer ?
#
loop_
_entity_poly.entity_id
_entity_poly.type
_entity_poly.pdbx_seq_one_letter_code
_entity_poly.pdbx_strand_id
1 'polypeptide(L)'
;DLQVDPAPGLSKAFAPTQIFVGQTSTVTLSIDNSSSQQAVGGLAITDTLPAGLLLASPPATSNSCGGTLSAPDGGSTVSLNGGSVPAGASCTISFDVIAVSAGTLVNTTSPLQSNAGSVMAASDTLQVDPVPLLSKSFSPNAVAVDAISQLSISIDNSGSTTALTGIAISDNLPAGMTLATPANASSDCVGGTLTAADGGGVISYSGGGLVAGASCSIQADVFSATPGSYVNTTGDLTSNAGNSGTASATLVVSSRPLLSKQFSPAAGFINLPVRLVLSIDHSSGVLPATALDLTDPLPAGLVIATPANAVTNCTGGALTATAGSGSLSYSGGSVPAGASCTIEVDVVAAAAGDYLNTTGDLLSSLGNSGNASATLRVDAAPSLSKAFAPTQIFVGQTSTVTLSIDNSSSQQAVGGLAITDTLPAGLLLASPPATSNSCGGSLQALAGGSSVMLSGGTVAAGSSCAVSFDVVAGSSGSLLNTTSVLTTDAGSVPPASASLQVEPQPTLSKAFAPTQIFVGGQASVVLTIDNPGALALTNVALTDDLPIGLLLTASPNAQTDCGGTLTAGAGAATVSLNSGALVAGGSCTISFDVQASVVGDLTNTTAPLQSSAGGTPTATATLRVNPVPAFSKRFEPELILADQTTTVILTIDNSASTLPVTGMSFSDDLPSGMFVAAPSNAAQDCGAGTLNATSGATLVSYSGGSVAAGAICTVRFDVGVMSEGLFDNVAGPLQTDVGLGDAAATARLTASPGAMPVPMLSHRAISLLLILMLALGLLGLRQRSD
;
A
#
# COMPACT_ATOMS: atom_id res chain seq x y z
N ASP A 1 120.79 -59.35 51.99
CA ASP A 1 119.95 -58.68 50.98
C ASP A 1 118.57 -58.39 51.55
N LEU A 2 118.23 -57.10 51.69
CA LEU A 2 116.85 -56.66 51.93
C LEU A 2 116.10 -56.76 50.59
N GLN A 3 115.29 -57.79 50.41
CA GLN A 3 114.32 -57.81 49.31
C GLN A 3 113.17 -56.87 49.67
N VAL A 4 112.92 -55.87 48.82
CA VAL A 4 111.74 -55.00 48.91
C VAL A 4 110.56 -55.76 48.32
N ASP A 5 109.55 -56.03 49.15
CA ASP A 5 108.29 -56.66 48.73
C ASP A 5 107.55 -55.68 47.79
N PRO A 6 107.06 -56.10 46.62
CA PRO A 6 106.33 -55.21 45.73
C PRO A 6 105.02 -54.72 46.35
N ALA A 7 104.71 -53.44 46.14
CA ALA A 7 103.42 -52.86 46.52
C ALA A 7 102.26 -53.53 45.75
N PRO A 8 101.04 -53.58 46.30
CA PRO A 8 99.91 -54.18 45.61
C PRO A 8 99.57 -53.41 44.32
N GLY A 9 99.11 -54.12 43.29
CA GLY A 9 98.56 -53.52 42.07
C GLY A 9 97.13 -53.04 42.28
N LEU A 10 96.75 -51.92 41.67
CA LEU A 10 95.37 -51.46 41.59
C LEU A 10 94.98 -51.31 40.12
N SER A 11 93.85 -51.89 39.74
CA SER A 11 93.25 -51.70 38.41
C SER A 11 91.75 -51.45 38.52
N LYS A 12 91.21 -50.78 37.50
CA LYS A 12 89.80 -50.43 37.36
C LYS A 12 89.35 -50.85 35.97
N ALA A 13 88.15 -51.41 35.87
CA ALA A 13 87.54 -51.78 34.61
C ALA A 13 86.04 -51.50 34.61
N PHE A 14 85.50 -50.98 33.52
CA PHE A 14 84.09 -50.96 33.19
C PHE A 14 83.71 -52.23 32.39
N ALA A 15 82.57 -52.83 32.72
CA ALA A 15 82.02 -53.95 31.97
C ALA A 15 80.49 -53.81 31.87
N PRO A 16 79.93 -53.53 30.68
CA PRO A 16 80.63 -53.22 29.41
C PRO A 16 81.32 -51.84 29.42
N THR A 17 82.32 -51.64 28.55
CA THR A 17 83.08 -50.38 28.38
C THR A 17 82.36 -49.33 27.53
N GLN A 18 81.23 -49.70 26.92
CA GLN A 18 80.38 -48.83 26.12
C GLN A 18 78.91 -49.16 26.40
N ILE A 19 78.11 -48.13 26.67
CA ILE A 19 76.69 -48.24 26.99
C ILE A 19 75.90 -47.07 26.37
N PHE A 20 74.59 -47.18 26.34
CA PHE A 20 73.72 -46.03 26.09
C PHE A 20 73.37 -45.29 27.39
N VAL A 21 72.99 -44.01 27.28
CA VAL A 21 72.39 -43.27 28.40
C VAL A 21 71.22 -44.07 28.99
N GLY A 22 71.17 -44.18 30.32
CA GLY A 22 70.16 -44.93 31.07
C GLY A 22 70.49 -46.43 31.25
N GLN A 23 71.54 -46.95 30.62
CA GLN A 23 72.00 -48.32 30.85
C GLN A 23 73.05 -48.38 31.97
N THR A 24 73.28 -49.61 32.44
CA THR A 24 74.19 -49.91 33.53
C THR A 24 75.52 -50.46 33.01
N SER A 25 76.62 -50.05 33.63
CA SER A 25 77.94 -50.69 33.50
C SER A 25 78.45 -51.07 34.89
N THR A 26 79.05 -52.25 35.04
CA THR A 26 79.67 -52.69 36.29
C THR A 26 81.11 -52.17 36.34
N VAL A 27 81.44 -51.41 37.37
CA VAL A 27 82.81 -51.03 37.71
C VAL A 27 83.41 -52.14 38.57
N THR A 28 84.59 -52.65 38.20
CA THR A 28 85.38 -53.57 39.02
C THR A 28 86.71 -52.92 39.38
N LEU A 29 86.98 -52.83 40.68
CA LEU A 29 88.29 -52.49 41.24
C LEU A 29 88.98 -53.79 41.63
N SER A 30 90.16 -54.08 41.06
CA SER A 30 90.95 -55.26 41.43
C SER A 30 92.24 -54.83 42.11
N ILE A 31 92.45 -55.33 43.32
CA ILE A 31 93.63 -55.11 44.14
C ILE A 31 94.42 -56.42 44.14
N ASP A 32 95.59 -56.40 43.49
CA ASP A 32 96.42 -57.58 43.28
C ASP A 32 97.65 -57.56 44.22
N ASN A 33 97.71 -58.53 45.12
CA ASN A 33 98.84 -58.74 46.02
C ASN A 33 99.54 -60.08 45.73
N SER A 34 99.37 -60.62 44.52
CA SER A 34 99.86 -61.96 44.13
C SER A 34 101.38 -62.09 44.10
N SER A 35 102.09 -61.00 43.81
CA SER A 35 103.56 -60.97 43.80
C SER A 35 104.18 -60.70 45.16
N SER A 36 103.36 -60.40 46.18
CA SER A 36 103.82 -60.03 47.53
C SER A 36 103.83 -61.23 48.47
N GLN A 37 104.86 -61.32 49.30
CA GLN A 37 104.98 -62.35 50.33
C GLN A 37 104.36 -61.93 51.66
N GLN A 38 103.86 -60.69 51.77
CA GLN A 38 103.19 -60.17 52.95
C GLN A 38 101.72 -59.84 52.68
N ALA A 39 100.88 -60.02 53.71
CA ALA A 39 99.51 -59.55 53.67
C ALA A 39 99.46 -58.02 53.76
N VAL A 40 98.66 -57.40 52.90
CA VAL A 40 98.42 -55.97 52.93
C VAL A 40 97.11 -55.69 53.64
N GLY A 41 97.12 -54.80 54.62
CA GLY A 41 95.97 -54.47 55.45
C GLY A 41 95.75 -52.96 55.57
N GLY A 42 94.58 -52.58 56.11
CA GLY A 42 94.19 -51.18 56.23
C GLY A 42 93.92 -50.54 54.86
N LEU A 43 93.43 -51.32 53.89
CA LEU A 43 93.09 -50.80 52.57
C LEU A 43 92.05 -49.70 52.70
N ALA A 44 92.37 -48.52 52.17
CA ALA A 44 91.45 -47.42 52.04
C ALA A 44 91.52 -46.83 50.63
N ILE A 45 90.37 -46.78 49.96
CA ILE A 45 90.21 -46.23 48.62
C ILE A 45 88.83 -45.63 48.46
N THR A 46 88.76 -44.51 47.75
CA THR A 46 87.51 -43.84 47.39
C THR A 46 87.44 -43.73 45.87
N ASP A 47 86.30 -44.03 45.29
CA ASP A 47 86.02 -43.81 43.87
C ASP A 47 84.89 -42.80 43.74
N THR A 48 85.22 -41.59 43.29
CA THR A 48 84.24 -40.54 43.04
C THR A 48 83.91 -40.52 41.56
N LEU A 49 82.67 -40.87 41.22
CA LEU A 49 82.19 -40.93 39.85
C LEU A 49 82.23 -39.54 39.20
N PRO A 50 82.63 -39.43 37.91
CA PRO A 50 82.57 -38.18 37.17
C PRO A 50 81.12 -37.72 36.96
N ALA A 51 80.94 -36.44 36.65
CA ALA A 51 79.65 -35.92 36.21
C ALA A 51 79.15 -36.73 35.00
N GLY A 52 77.87 -37.14 35.03
CA GLY A 52 77.29 -38.02 34.03
C GLY A 52 77.21 -39.49 34.44
N LEU A 53 77.86 -39.91 35.53
CA LEU A 53 77.71 -41.23 36.16
C LEU A 53 77.17 -41.13 37.58
N LEU A 54 76.21 -42.01 37.89
CA LEU A 54 75.71 -42.25 39.24
C LEU A 54 75.82 -43.73 39.56
N LEU A 55 75.81 -44.09 40.83
CA LEU A 55 75.59 -45.47 41.24
C LEU A 55 74.17 -45.88 40.86
N ALA A 56 74.04 -47.09 40.32
CA ALA A 56 72.71 -47.66 40.06
C ALA A 56 71.92 -47.77 41.38
N SER A 57 70.59 -47.87 41.28
CA SER A 57 69.71 -48.00 42.45
C SER A 57 68.94 -49.33 42.36
N PRO A 58 69.41 -50.42 43.00
CA PRO A 58 70.59 -50.51 43.89
C PRO A 58 71.92 -50.72 43.13
N PRO A 59 73.10 -50.38 43.71
CA PRO A 59 74.40 -50.46 43.04
C PRO A 59 74.98 -51.88 42.88
N ALA A 60 74.21 -52.92 43.16
CA ALA A 60 74.61 -54.34 43.04
C ALA A 60 76.05 -54.66 43.55
N THR A 61 76.40 -54.17 44.74
CA THR A 61 77.79 -54.21 45.21
C THR A 61 78.29 -55.61 45.61
N SER A 62 79.54 -55.92 45.28
CA SER A 62 80.29 -57.07 45.80
C SER A 62 81.64 -56.61 46.36
N ASN A 63 82.09 -57.21 47.46
CA ASN A 63 83.37 -56.90 48.09
C ASN A 63 84.02 -58.16 48.66
N SER A 64 85.16 -58.56 48.09
CA SER A 64 85.98 -59.68 48.59
C SER A 64 87.23 -59.22 49.35
N CYS A 65 87.45 -57.91 49.48
CA CYS A 65 88.60 -57.31 50.16
C CYS A 65 88.43 -57.18 51.68
N GLY A 66 87.28 -57.60 52.25
CA GLY A 66 86.94 -57.34 53.65
C GLY A 66 86.68 -55.85 53.92
N GLY A 67 86.73 -55.41 55.18
CA GLY A 67 86.47 -54.02 55.56
C GLY A 67 85.02 -53.56 55.36
N THR A 68 84.78 -52.25 55.49
CA THR A 68 83.46 -51.65 55.31
C THR A 68 83.37 -50.95 53.97
N LEU A 69 82.47 -51.42 53.09
CA LEU A 69 82.14 -50.80 51.82
C LEU A 69 80.92 -49.87 51.98
N SER A 70 81.01 -48.64 51.46
CA SER A 70 79.89 -47.71 51.35
C SER A 70 79.66 -47.33 49.89
N ALA A 71 78.44 -47.58 49.40
CA ALA A 71 77.98 -47.24 48.05
C ALA A 71 76.48 -46.94 48.11
N PRO A 72 76.07 -45.67 48.32
CA PRO A 72 74.66 -45.31 48.43
C PRO A 72 73.96 -45.29 47.06
N ASP A 73 72.71 -45.77 47.02
CA ASP A 73 71.83 -45.73 45.84
C ASP A 73 71.76 -44.32 45.24
N GLY A 74 71.97 -44.20 43.92
CA GLY A 74 71.97 -42.93 43.21
C GLY A 74 73.10 -41.96 43.62
N GLY A 75 74.03 -42.38 44.47
CA GLY A 75 75.18 -41.59 44.89
C GLY A 75 76.27 -41.50 43.83
N SER A 76 77.29 -40.68 44.10
CA SER A 76 78.43 -40.46 43.19
C SER A 76 79.76 -40.92 43.78
N THR A 77 79.75 -41.66 44.89
CA THR A 77 81.00 -42.07 45.57
C THR A 77 80.87 -43.46 46.17
N VAL A 78 81.87 -44.29 45.90
CA VAL A 78 82.10 -45.58 46.56
C VAL A 78 83.34 -45.47 47.42
N SER A 79 83.33 -46.02 48.63
CA SER A 79 84.55 -46.08 49.46
C SER A 79 84.69 -47.39 50.20
N LEU A 80 85.92 -47.87 50.31
CA LEU A 80 86.33 -48.98 51.15
C LEU A 80 87.22 -48.45 52.27
N ASN A 81 86.97 -48.87 53.50
CA ASN A 81 87.87 -48.64 54.63
C ASN A 81 88.17 -49.92 55.40
N GLY A 82 89.44 -50.15 55.71
CA GLY A 82 89.90 -51.25 56.57
C GLY A 82 89.94 -52.62 55.90
N GLY A 83 90.02 -52.68 54.56
CA GLY A 83 90.16 -53.94 53.83
C GLY A 83 91.55 -54.60 54.02
N SER A 84 91.68 -55.85 53.58
CA SER A 84 92.94 -56.60 53.57
C SER A 84 93.02 -57.60 52.43
N VAL A 85 94.21 -57.80 51.87
CA VAL A 85 94.51 -58.85 50.89
C VAL A 85 95.62 -59.75 51.45
N PRO A 86 95.40 -61.08 51.55
CA PRO A 86 96.45 -62.01 51.94
C PRO A 86 97.68 -61.96 51.03
N ALA A 87 98.81 -62.46 51.52
CA ALA A 87 99.99 -62.68 50.69
C ALA A 87 99.66 -63.63 49.53
N GLY A 88 100.14 -63.33 48.32
CA GLY A 88 99.92 -64.16 47.15
C GLY A 88 98.48 -64.18 46.59
N ALA A 89 97.58 -63.29 47.05
CA ALA A 89 96.18 -63.25 46.64
C ALA A 89 95.78 -61.92 45.99
N SER A 90 94.59 -61.89 45.39
CA SER A 90 93.94 -60.68 44.89
C SER A 90 92.53 -60.56 45.48
N CYS A 91 92.01 -59.36 45.59
CA CYS A 91 90.62 -59.12 45.94
C CYS A 91 89.97 -58.11 44.99
N THR A 92 88.64 -58.13 44.94
CA THR A 92 87.84 -57.28 44.06
C THR A 92 86.71 -56.59 44.80
N ILE A 93 86.39 -55.39 44.33
CA ILE A 93 85.16 -54.64 44.64
C ILE A 93 84.45 -54.39 43.32
N SER A 94 83.17 -54.73 43.23
CA SER A 94 82.34 -54.38 42.08
C SER A 94 81.09 -53.62 42.50
N PHE A 95 80.65 -52.71 41.64
CA PHE A 95 79.40 -51.98 41.80
C PHE A 95 78.92 -51.47 40.44
N ASP A 96 77.62 -51.33 40.31
CA ASP A 96 76.94 -50.90 39.09
C ASP A 96 76.78 -49.39 39.07
N VAL A 97 77.09 -48.80 37.92
CA VAL A 97 76.86 -47.38 37.62
C VAL A 97 75.87 -47.23 36.48
N ILE A 98 75.05 -46.19 36.53
CA ILE A 98 74.13 -45.78 35.47
C ILE A 98 74.60 -44.46 34.87
N ALA A 99 74.60 -44.37 33.54
CA ALA A 99 74.93 -43.13 32.85
C ALA A 99 73.70 -42.25 32.66
N VAL A 100 73.81 -40.97 33.03
CA VAL A 100 72.74 -39.96 32.90
C VAL A 100 73.01 -38.92 31.82
N SER A 101 74.21 -38.92 31.23
CA SER A 101 74.56 -38.07 30.09
C SER A 101 75.50 -38.80 29.14
N ALA A 102 75.34 -38.56 27.84
CA ALA A 102 76.23 -39.10 26.82
C ALA A 102 77.61 -38.43 26.87
N GLY A 103 78.64 -39.15 26.41
CA GLY A 103 80.02 -38.68 26.33
C GLY A 103 81.04 -39.74 26.76
N THR A 104 82.31 -39.37 26.64
CA THR A 104 83.43 -40.19 27.11
C THR A 104 83.72 -39.86 28.58
N LEU A 105 83.39 -40.76 29.49
CA LEU A 105 83.43 -40.55 30.93
C LEU A 105 84.63 -41.28 31.54
N VAL A 106 85.65 -40.52 31.94
CA VAL A 106 86.84 -41.06 32.62
C VAL A 106 86.57 -41.09 34.13
N ASN A 107 86.60 -42.27 34.73
CA ASN A 107 86.42 -42.43 36.17
C ASN A 107 87.75 -42.86 36.81
N THR A 108 88.20 -42.10 37.81
CA THR A 108 89.51 -42.27 38.43
C THR A 108 89.36 -42.37 39.95
N THR A 109 89.90 -43.43 40.54
CA THR A 109 89.86 -43.62 42.00
C THR A 109 90.80 -42.63 42.71
N SER A 110 90.72 -42.54 44.03
CA SER A 110 91.85 -42.07 44.84
C SER A 110 93.02 -43.05 44.74
N PRO A 111 94.25 -42.63 45.08
CA PRO A 111 95.33 -43.58 45.39
C PRO A 111 94.88 -44.59 46.44
N LEU A 112 95.25 -45.87 46.27
CA LEU A 112 94.98 -46.91 47.26
C LEU A 112 95.96 -46.75 48.42
N GLN A 113 95.45 -46.51 49.62
CA GLN A 113 96.24 -46.44 50.85
C GLN A 113 96.26 -47.80 51.55
N SER A 114 97.42 -48.17 52.11
CA SER A 114 97.59 -49.41 52.87
C SER A 114 98.77 -49.33 53.84
N ASN A 115 98.92 -50.34 54.70
CA ASN A 115 100.12 -50.50 55.53
C ASN A 115 101.41 -50.77 54.72
N ALA A 116 101.30 -51.14 53.44
CA ALA A 116 102.42 -51.33 52.51
C ALA A 116 102.75 -50.05 51.71
N GLY A 117 102.04 -48.94 51.96
CA GLY A 117 102.21 -47.66 51.29
C GLY A 117 101.06 -47.29 50.35
N SER A 118 101.26 -46.21 49.59
CA SER A 118 100.29 -45.65 48.66
C SER A 118 100.57 -46.13 47.23
N VAL A 119 99.54 -46.64 46.55
CA VAL A 119 99.58 -47.02 45.13
C VAL A 119 98.84 -45.96 44.32
N MET A 120 99.33 -45.65 43.12
CA MET A 120 98.69 -44.66 42.24
C MET A 120 97.23 -45.02 41.95
N ALA A 121 96.42 -44.00 41.72
CA ALA A 121 95.02 -44.16 41.33
C ALA A 121 94.88 -45.01 40.06
N ALA A 122 93.81 -45.80 39.98
CA ALA A 122 93.42 -46.48 38.76
C ALA A 122 92.33 -45.68 38.04
N SER A 123 92.41 -45.64 36.72
CA SER A 123 91.47 -44.93 35.86
C SER A 123 91.00 -45.88 34.76
N ASP A 124 89.74 -45.74 34.38
CA ASP A 124 89.19 -46.36 33.18
C ASP A 124 88.18 -45.42 32.53
N THR A 125 87.88 -45.66 31.26
CA THR A 125 86.99 -44.81 30.46
C THR A 125 85.76 -45.59 30.03
N LEU A 126 84.58 -45.02 30.29
CA LEU A 126 83.30 -45.51 29.81
C LEU A 126 82.81 -44.62 28.67
N GLN A 127 82.56 -45.20 27.51
CA GLN A 127 81.90 -44.50 26.40
C GLN A 127 80.39 -44.59 26.56
N VAL A 128 79.70 -43.44 26.63
CA VAL A 128 78.24 -43.39 26.73
C VAL A 128 77.67 -42.76 25.46
N ASP A 129 76.94 -43.55 24.68
CA ASP A 129 76.24 -43.06 23.49
C ASP A 129 74.85 -42.51 23.86
N PRO A 130 74.35 -41.45 23.19
CA PRO A 130 72.98 -41.02 23.34
C PRO A 130 72.00 -42.05 22.77
N VAL A 131 70.79 -42.12 23.33
CA VAL A 131 69.67 -42.84 22.70
C VAL A 131 69.27 -42.15 21.39
N PRO A 132 68.74 -42.89 20.38
CA PRO A 132 68.35 -42.28 19.11
C PRO A 132 67.25 -41.25 19.25
N LEU A 133 67.26 -40.24 18.36
CA LEU A 133 66.19 -39.26 18.27
C LEU A 133 65.08 -39.78 17.37
N LEU A 134 63.83 -39.62 17.80
CA LEU A 134 62.64 -39.97 17.04
C LEU A 134 61.89 -38.70 16.65
N SER A 135 61.52 -38.57 15.38
CA SER A 135 60.68 -37.47 14.90
C SER A 135 59.60 -37.96 13.93
N LYS A 136 58.53 -37.19 13.80
CA LYS A 136 57.35 -37.53 13.01
C LYS A 136 56.85 -36.30 12.28
N SER A 137 56.38 -36.45 11.05
CA SER A 137 55.81 -35.35 10.26
C SER A 137 54.74 -35.84 9.27
N PHE A 138 53.90 -34.91 8.85
CA PHE A 138 52.96 -35.08 7.74
C PHE A 138 53.34 -34.13 6.61
N SER A 139 53.33 -34.63 5.37
CA SER A 139 53.63 -33.84 4.17
C SER A 139 52.59 -34.13 3.07
N PRO A 140 51.69 -33.19 2.76
CA PRO A 140 51.44 -31.94 3.47
C PRO A 140 50.79 -32.17 4.86
N ASN A 141 50.98 -31.23 5.80
CA ASN A 141 50.38 -31.31 7.15
C ASN A 141 48.93 -30.82 7.23
N ALA A 142 48.39 -30.27 6.13
CA ALA A 142 46.99 -29.93 5.98
C ALA A 142 46.47 -30.38 4.62
N VAL A 143 45.31 -31.04 4.59
CA VAL A 143 44.70 -31.61 3.37
C VAL A 143 43.20 -31.35 3.34
N ALA A 144 42.58 -31.48 2.17
CA ALA A 144 41.13 -31.57 2.07
C ALA A 144 40.64 -32.93 2.59
N VAL A 145 39.34 -33.05 2.88
CA VAL A 145 38.71 -34.35 3.13
C VAL A 145 39.05 -35.31 1.99
N ASP A 146 39.38 -36.55 2.33
CA ASP A 146 39.77 -37.64 1.42
C ASP A 146 41.09 -37.45 0.66
N ALA A 147 41.76 -36.30 0.81
CA ALA A 147 43.08 -36.10 0.21
C ALA A 147 44.18 -36.78 1.05
N ILE A 148 45.19 -37.30 0.34
CA ILE A 148 46.29 -38.05 0.94
C ILE A 148 47.34 -37.10 1.53
N SER A 149 47.85 -37.45 2.71
CA SER A 149 49.06 -36.91 3.31
C SER A 149 50.05 -38.04 3.57
N GLN A 150 51.33 -37.81 3.28
CA GLN A 150 52.37 -38.76 3.61
C GLN A 150 52.82 -38.56 5.06
N LEU A 151 52.67 -39.60 5.88
CA LEU A 151 53.23 -39.68 7.22
C LEU A 151 54.67 -40.20 7.14
N SER A 152 55.62 -39.48 7.74
CA SER A 152 57.02 -39.91 7.88
C SER A 152 57.42 -40.01 9.35
N ILE A 153 58.06 -41.11 9.72
CA ILE A 153 58.68 -41.35 11.02
C ILE A 153 60.19 -41.50 10.79
N SER A 154 60.99 -40.61 11.35
CA SER A 154 62.45 -40.60 11.21
C SER A 154 63.12 -41.03 12.50
N ILE A 155 64.04 -41.99 12.39
CA ILE A 155 64.89 -42.49 13.46
C ILE A 155 66.31 -42.01 13.17
N ASP A 156 66.88 -41.21 14.07
CA ASP A 156 68.19 -40.62 13.92
C ASP A 156 69.16 -41.14 14.99
N ASN A 157 70.16 -41.91 14.52
CA ASN A 157 71.26 -42.46 15.32
C ASN A 157 72.58 -41.73 15.03
N SER A 158 72.54 -40.51 14.46
CA SER A 158 73.72 -39.75 14.07
C SER A 158 74.63 -39.36 15.24
N GLY A 159 74.07 -39.22 16.44
CA GLY A 159 74.81 -38.91 17.65
C GLY A 159 75.50 -40.10 18.32
N SER A 160 75.27 -41.33 17.86
CA SER A 160 75.77 -42.55 18.48
C SER A 160 76.91 -43.19 17.70
N THR A 161 77.91 -43.69 18.43
CA THR A 161 78.98 -44.52 17.87
C THR A 161 78.63 -46.01 17.86
N THR A 162 77.49 -46.40 18.43
CA THR A 162 76.96 -47.77 18.44
C THR A 162 75.82 -47.94 17.43
N ALA A 163 75.84 -49.05 16.70
CA ALA A 163 74.74 -49.43 15.82
C ALA A 163 73.51 -49.86 16.64
N LEU A 164 72.33 -49.46 16.17
CA LEU A 164 71.06 -49.94 16.72
C LEU A 164 70.71 -51.31 16.12
N THR A 165 70.20 -52.18 16.97
CA THR A 165 69.65 -53.48 16.62
C THR A 165 68.32 -53.70 17.34
N GLY A 166 67.47 -54.55 16.78
CA GLY A 166 66.16 -54.82 17.37
C GLY A 166 65.26 -53.59 17.40
N ILE A 167 65.41 -52.67 16.43
CA ILE A 167 64.55 -51.50 16.30
C ILE A 167 63.10 -51.99 16.18
N ALA A 168 62.26 -51.53 17.10
CA ALA A 168 60.83 -51.78 17.09
C ALA A 168 60.05 -50.53 17.48
N ILE A 169 59.03 -50.22 16.67
CA ILE A 169 58.10 -49.11 16.88
C ILE A 169 56.72 -49.48 16.31
N SER A 170 55.67 -49.08 17.01
CA SER A 170 54.29 -49.17 16.55
C SER A 170 53.67 -47.78 16.57
N ASP A 171 52.87 -47.45 15.58
CA ASP A 171 52.16 -46.19 15.46
C ASP A 171 50.69 -46.46 15.18
N ASN A 172 49.87 -46.23 16.20
CA ASN A 172 48.42 -46.41 16.12
C ASN A 172 47.81 -45.07 15.69
N LEU A 173 47.24 -45.04 14.49
CA LEU A 173 46.58 -43.85 13.96
C LEU A 173 45.38 -43.48 14.86
N PRO A 174 45.14 -42.18 15.11
CA PRO A 174 44.00 -41.73 15.88
C PRO A 174 42.68 -42.08 15.17
N ALA A 175 41.59 -42.19 15.95
CA ALA A 175 40.27 -42.46 15.39
C ALA A 175 39.89 -41.42 14.31
N GLY A 176 39.41 -41.90 13.16
CA GLY A 176 39.06 -41.07 12.00
C GLY A 176 40.19 -40.93 10.97
N MET A 177 41.43 -41.31 11.30
CA MET A 177 42.54 -41.39 10.35
C MET A 177 42.78 -42.86 9.93
N THR A 178 43.01 -43.10 8.65
CA THR A 178 43.28 -44.43 8.10
C THR A 178 44.42 -44.40 7.09
N LEU A 179 45.11 -45.52 6.92
CA LEU A 179 46.04 -45.73 5.82
C LEU A 179 45.30 -45.71 4.48
N ALA A 180 45.90 -45.06 3.48
CA ALA A 180 45.36 -44.99 2.13
C ALA A 180 45.26 -46.38 1.47
N THR A 181 44.58 -46.45 0.32
CA THR A 181 44.45 -47.66 -0.49
C THR A 181 44.94 -47.34 -1.92
N PRO A 182 46.21 -47.63 -2.28
CA PRO A 182 47.26 -48.29 -1.48
C PRO A 182 47.88 -47.39 -0.40
N ALA A 183 48.39 -48.00 0.67
CA ALA A 183 49.05 -47.30 1.78
C ALA A 183 50.45 -46.76 1.44
N ASN A 184 51.02 -47.17 0.30
CA ASN A 184 52.35 -46.79 -0.18
C ASN A 184 53.46 -46.87 0.89
N ALA A 185 53.34 -47.87 1.77
CA ALA A 185 54.24 -48.03 2.90
C ALA A 185 55.66 -48.38 2.45
N SER A 186 56.64 -47.65 2.95
CA SER A 186 58.06 -47.85 2.63
C SER A 186 58.95 -47.56 3.83
N SER A 187 60.14 -48.15 3.84
CA SER A 187 61.17 -47.82 4.81
C SER A 187 62.54 -48.04 4.19
N ASP A 188 63.49 -47.16 4.54
CA ASP A 188 64.92 -47.31 4.21
C ASP A 188 65.74 -47.86 5.41
N CYS A 189 65.08 -48.14 6.54
CA CYS A 189 65.68 -48.85 7.67
C CYS A 189 65.96 -50.31 7.24
N VAL A 190 67.16 -50.81 7.54
CA VAL A 190 67.62 -52.09 6.99
C VAL A 190 67.25 -53.25 7.93
N GLY A 191 66.83 -54.38 7.34
CA GLY A 191 66.73 -55.68 8.04
C GLY A 191 65.48 -55.89 8.89
N GLY A 192 64.57 -54.91 8.96
CA GLY A 192 63.30 -55.05 9.69
C GLY A 192 62.12 -55.44 8.82
N THR A 193 60.99 -55.74 9.46
CA THR A 193 59.70 -56.00 8.82
C THR A 193 58.77 -54.81 9.04
N LEU A 194 58.33 -54.17 7.95
CA LEU A 194 57.31 -53.11 7.95
C LEU A 194 55.93 -53.70 7.65
N THR A 195 54.94 -53.36 8.46
CA THR A 195 53.53 -53.68 8.20
C THR A 195 52.67 -52.42 8.32
N ALA A 196 51.96 -52.10 7.25
CA ALA A 196 50.98 -51.04 7.17
C ALA A 196 49.97 -51.44 6.09
N ALA A 197 48.89 -52.10 6.52
CA ALA A 197 47.89 -52.64 5.60
C ALA A 197 46.99 -51.51 5.05
N ASP A 198 46.63 -51.61 3.78
CA ASP A 198 45.65 -50.73 3.14
C ASP A 198 44.36 -50.62 3.96
N GLY A 199 43.90 -49.40 4.23
CA GLY A 199 42.72 -49.14 5.07
C GLY A 199 42.91 -49.47 6.57
N GLY A 200 44.11 -49.89 6.98
CA GLY A 200 44.46 -50.16 8.36
C GLY A 200 44.67 -48.90 9.20
N GLY A 201 44.75 -49.08 10.52
CA GLY A 201 44.98 -48.01 11.50
C GLY A 201 46.31 -48.11 12.24
N VAL A 202 47.23 -48.96 11.79
CA VAL A 202 48.52 -49.21 12.50
C VAL A 202 49.65 -49.32 11.49
N ILE A 203 50.75 -48.63 11.78
CA ILE A 203 52.05 -48.83 11.14
C ILE A 203 52.97 -49.47 12.18
N SER A 204 53.59 -50.59 11.87
CA SER A 204 54.60 -51.18 12.75
C SER A 204 55.85 -51.60 12.00
N TYR A 205 57.00 -51.34 12.61
CA TYR A 205 58.31 -51.75 12.13
C TYR A 205 59.03 -52.51 13.24
N SER A 206 59.59 -53.67 12.95
CA SER A 206 60.24 -54.52 13.96
C SER A 206 61.45 -55.28 13.43
N GLY A 207 62.42 -55.53 14.31
CA GLY A 207 63.62 -56.33 14.01
C GLY A 207 64.69 -55.62 13.19
N GLY A 208 64.52 -54.31 12.93
CA GLY A 208 65.44 -53.54 12.10
C GLY A 208 66.77 -53.20 12.78
N GLY A 209 67.74 -52.80 11.97
CA GLY A 209 69.00 -52.22 12.40
C GLY A 209 69.30 -50.88 11.74
N LEU A 210 70.11 -50.08 12.42
CA LEU A 210 70.60 -48.80 11.92
C LEU A 210 72.06 -48.64 12.32
N VAL A 211 72.94 -48.43 11.36
CA VAL A 211 74.38 -48.31 11.64
C VAL A 211 74.68 -47.07 12.49
N ALA A 212 75.84 -47.07 13.15
CA ALA A 212 76.31 -45.91 13.90
C ALA A 212 76.42 -44.67 12.99
N GLY A 213 76.01 -43.51 13.49
CA GLY A 213 76.08 -42.26 12.74
C GLY A 213 75.03 -42.07 11.63
N ALA A 214 74.10 -43.01 11.44
CA ALA A 214 73.09 -42.94 10.36
C ALA A 214 71.69 -42.55 10.86
N SER A 215 70.82 -42.19 9.92
CA SER A 215 69.39 -42.03 10.12
C SER A 215 68.60 -42.84 9.08
N CYS A 216 67.36 -43.18 9.41
CA CYS A 216 66.42 -43.87 8.50
C CYS A 216 64.99 -43.39 8.72
N SER A 217 64.11 -43.63 7.76
CA SER A 217 62.71 -43.22 7.72
C SER A 217 61.77 -44.39 7.44
N ILE A 218 60.56 -44.29 7.98
CA ILE A 218 59.40 -45.14 7.69
C ILE A 218 58.30 -44.19 7.20
N GLN A 219 57.69 -44.52 6.07
CA GLN A 219 56.68 -43.67 5.42
C GLN A 219 55.44 -44.48 5.08
N ALA A 220 54.27 -43.85 5.17
CA ALA A 220 53.01 -44.39 4.68
C ALA A 220 52.03 -43.25 4.35
N ASP A 221 51.14 -43.48 3.40
CA ASP A 221 50.09 -42.55 3.03
C ASP A 221 48.87 -42.73 3.93
N VAL A 222 48.34 -41.62 4.43
CA VAL A 222 47.15 -41.56 5.28
C VAL A 222 46.13 -40.56 4.73
N PHE A 223 44.87 -40.74 5.11
CA PHE A 223 43.80 -39.78 4.84
C PHE A 223 42.75 -39.82 5.96
N SER A 224 41.79 -38.88 5.92
CA SER A 224 40.58 -38.90 6.74
C SER A 224 39.39 -38.41 5.91
N ALA A 225 38.26 -39.10 6.06
CA ALA A 225 36.97 -38.70 5.47
C ALA A 225 36.22 -37.67 6.33
N THR A 226 36.78 -37.31 7.49
CA THR A 226 36.18 -36.36 8.43
C THR A 226 37.09 -35.15 8.60
N PRO A 227 36.56 -33.91 8.52
CA PRO A 227 37.32 -32.73 8.88
C PRO A 227 37.75 -32.77 10.36
N GLY A 228 38.95 -32.30 10.66
CA GLY A 228 39.45 -32.32 12.03
C GLY A 228 40.95 -32.10 12.16
N SER A 229 41.42 -31.98 13.40
CA SER A 229 42.83 -31.93 13.75
C SER A 229 43.21 -33.24 14.43
N TYR A 230 44.07 -34.02 13.79
CA TYR A 230 44.45 -35.36 14.19
C TYR A 230 45.89 -35.37 14.69
N VAL A 231 46.06 -35.35 16.02
CA VAL A 231 47.36 -35.59 16.64
C VAL A 231 47.62 -37.10 16.59
N ASN A 232 48.67 -37.50 15.87
CA ASN A 232 49.14 -38.88 15.80
C ASN A 232 50.45 -39.00 16.57
N THR A 233 50.49 -39.91 17.55
CA THR A 233 51.62 -40.14 18.45
C THR A 233 52.07 -41.59 18.32
N THR A 234 53.34 -41.80 18.01
CA THR A 234 53.90 -43.16 17.98
C THR A 234 53.90 -43.78 19.38
N GLY A 235 53.91 -45.10 19.44
CA GLY A 235 54.44 -45.81 20.60
C GLY A 235 55.94 -45.57 20.78
N ASP A 236 56.49 -46.10 21.86
CA ASP A 236 57.90 -45.96 22.21
C ASP A 236 58.80 -46.61 21.14
N LEU A 237 59.86 -45.90 20.74
CA LEU A 237 60.96 -46.50 19.99
C LEU A 237 61.80 -47.35 20.93
N THR A 238 61.89 -48.65 20.65
CA THR A 238 62.70 -49.61 21.41
C THR A 238 63.81 -50.18 20.54
N SER A 239 64.98 -50.41 21.14
CA SER A 239 66.15 -51.03 20.50
C SER A 239 67.12 -51.55 21.57
N ASN A 240 68.31 -52.02 21.17
CA ASN A 240 69.42 -52.26 22.11
C ASN A 240 69.90 -51.01 22.86
N ALA A 241 69.50 -49.80 22.46
CA ALA A 241 69.70 -48.57 23.22
C ALA A 241 68.69 -48.39 24.37
N GLY A 242 67.69 -49.27 24.48
CA GLY A 242 66.56 -49.11 25.39
C GLY A 242 65.41 -48.33 24.75
N ASN A 243 64.64 -47.64 25.59
CA ASN A 243 63.48 -46.84 25.19
C ASN A 243 63.90 -45.40 24.86
N SER A 244 63.56 -44.93 23.66
CA SER A 244 63.90 -43.58 23.17
C SER A 244 62.69 -42.65 23.09
N GLY A 245 61.57 -43.04 23.71
CA GLY A 245 60.33 -42.26 23.79
C GLY A 245 59.49 -42.28 22.52
N THR A 246 58.55 -41.34 22.45
CA THR A 246 57.55 -41.20 21.38
C THR A 246 57.77 -39.94 20.54
N ALA A 247 57.17 -39.88 19.35
CA ALA A 247 57.10 -38.68 18.53
C ALA A 247 55.66 -38.41 18.10
N SER A 248 55.30 -37.13 17.99
CA SER A 248 53.96 -36.68 17.62
C SER A 248 53.98 -35.70 16.46
N ALA A 249 52.96 -35.77 15.61
CA ALA A 249 52.69 -34.82 14.54
C ALA A 249 51.18 -34.64 14.39
N THR A 250 50.75 -33.51 13.83
CA THR A 250 49.32 -33.21 13.62
C THR A 250 49.01 -33.13 12.13
N LEU A 251 48.02 -33.91 11.68
CA LEU A 251 47.39 -33.73 10.37
C LEU A 251 46.11 -32.91 10.55
N VAL A 252 45.95 -31.85 9.77
CA VAL A 252 44.70 -31.06 9.76
C VAL A 252 43.93 -31.34 8.47
N VAL A 253 42.69 -31.77 8.60
CA VAL A 253 41.79 -32.03 7.46
C VAL A 253 40.75 -30.91 7.41
N SER A 254 40.82 -30.10 6.36
CA SER A 254 39.97 -28.93 6.19
C SER A 254 38.53 -29.33 5.84
N SER A 255 37.56 -28.65 6.43
CA SER A 255 36.16 -28.74 6.01
C SER A 255 35.98 -28.16 4.61
N ARG A 256 34.87 -28.57 3.96
CA ARG A 256 34.39 -27.95 2.72
C ARG A 256 33.53 -26.73 3.05
N PRO A 257 33.41 -25.74 2.14
CA PRO A 257 32.50 -24.62 2.35
C PRO A 257 31.04 -25.09 2.46
N LEU A 258 30.21 -24.34 3.17
CA LEU A 258 28.76 -24.52 3.19
C LEU A 258 28.10 -23.53 2.21
N LEU A 259 27.26 -24.04 1.31
CA LEU A 259 26.45 -23.21 0.43
C LEU A 259 25.06 -22.98 1.05
N SER A 260 24.60 -21.74 1.06
CA SER A 260 23.22 -21.39 1.39
C SER A 260 22.65 -20.38 0.39
N LYS A 261 21.32 -20.34 0.29
CA LYS A 261 20.60 -19.55 -0.70
C LYS A 261 19.38 -18.90 -0.06
N GLN A 262 19.09 -17.67 -0.44
CA GLN A 262 17.91 -16.96 0.01
C GLN A 262 17.46 -15.90 -1.01
N PHE A 263 16.18 -15.57 -0.97
CA PHE A 263 15.64 -14.37 -1.60
C PHE A 263 15.44 -13.29 -0.53
N SER A 264 15.81 -12.06 -0.84
CA SER A 264 15.68 -10.92 0.06
C SER A 264 14.97 -9.76 -0.65
N PRO A 265 13.68 -9.52 -0.35
CA PRO A 265 12.79 -10.32 0.50
C PRO A 265 12.45 -11.71 -0.09
N ALA A 266 11.90 -12.61 0.72
CA ALA A 266 11.46 -13.95 0.28
C ALA A 266 10.14 -13.95 -0.52
N ALA A 267 9.48 -12.80 -0.60
CA ALA A 267 8.27 -12.57 -1.37
C ALA A 267 8.38 -11.25 -2.15
N GLY A 268 7.78 -11.19 -3.34
CA GLY A 268 7.75 -10.01 -4.17
C GLY A 268 6.50 -9.95 -5.05
N PHE A 269 6.47 -9.02 -5.99
CA PHE A 269 5.38 -8.85 -6.93
C PHE A 269 5.82 -9.07 -8.36
N ILE A 270 4.86 -9.40 -9.22
CA ILE A 270 5.09 -9.58 -10.66
C ILE A 270 5.88 -8.40 -11.23
N ASN A 271 6.89 -8.70 -12.04
CA ASN A 271 7.75 -7.74 -12.74
C ASN A 271 8.57 -6.80 -11.84
N LEU A 272 8.61 -7.03 -10.52
CA LEU A 272 9.53 -6.31 -9.62
C LEU A 272 10.77 -7.17 -9.32
N PRO A 273 11.97 -6.55 -9.30
CA PRO A 273 13.19 -7.27 -8.99
C PRO A 273 13.23 -7.68 -7.51
N VAL A 274 13.68 -8.90 -7.25
CA VAL A 274 13.97 -9.44 -5.92
C VAL A 274 15.42 -9.92 -5.88
N ARG A 275 16.14 -9.63 -4.79
CA ARG A 275 17.54 -10.03 -4.66
C ARG A 275 17.65 -11.51 -4.34
N LEU A 276 18.32 -12.27 -5.20
CA LEU A 276 18.81 -13.62 -4.91
C LEU A 276 20.22 -13.54 -4.33
N VAL A 277 20.43 -14.16 -3.16
CA VAL A 277 21.71 -14.17 -2.44
C VAL A 277 22.16 -15.62 -2.25
N LEU A 278 23.36 -15.93 -2.74
CA LEU A 278 24.07 -17.18 -2.50
C LEU A 278 25.23 -16.88 -1.54
N SER A 279 25.25 -17.53 -0.38
CA SER A 279 26.30 -17.36 0.62
C SER A 279 27.14 -18.62 0.72
N ILE A 280 28.45 -18.45 0.55
CA ILE A 280 29.46 -19.52 0.68
C ILE A 280 30.20 -19.25 1.99
N ASP A 281 29.90 -20.05 3.01
CA ASP A 281 30.53 -19.96 4.33
C ASP A 281 31.70 -20.95 4.43
N HIS A 282 32.91 -20.42 4.64
CA HIS A 282 34.14 -21.18 4.84
C HIS A 282 34.84 -20.80 6.15
N SER A 283 34.07 -20.31 7.13
CA SER A 283 34.56 -19.83 8.42
C SER A 283 35.26 -20.91 9.27
N SER A 284 34.94 -22.18 9.06
CA SER A 284 35.58 -23.32 9.74
C SER A 284 36.76 -23.92 8.98
N GLY A 285 37.00 -23.47 7.75
CA GLY A 285 38.03 -24.02 6.88
C GLY A 285 39.42 -23.50 7.21
N VAL A 286 40.42 -24.39 7.14
CA VAL A 286 41.83 -24.06 7.39
C VAL A 286 42.66 -23.93 6.12
N LEU A 287 42.19 -24.51 5.01
CA LEU A 287 42.73 -24.31 3.67
C LEU A 287 41.82 -23.40 2.87
N PRO A 288 42.31 -22.54 1.96
CA PRO A 288 41.44 -21.76 1.09
C PRO A 288 40.65 -22.69 0.15
N ALA A 289 39.36 -22.40 -0.03
CA ALA A 289 38.55 -23.05 -1.05
C ALA A 289 38.75 -22.31 -2.37
N THR A 290 39.50 -22.91 -3.30
CA THR A 290 39.81 -22.33 -4.62
C THR A 290 39.08 -23.08 -5.73
N ALA A 291 39.17 -22.60 -6.96
CA ALA A 291 38.48 -23.20 -8.11
C ALA A 291 36.98 -23.39 -7.85
N LEU A 292 36.35 -22.40 -7.20
CA LEU A 292 34.91 -22.40 -6.98
C LEU A 292 34.20 -22.48 -8.33
N ASP A 293 33.30 -23.44 -8.47
CA ASP A 293 32.45 -23.61 -9.64
C ASP A 293 31.03 -23.90 -9.20
N LEU A 294 30.09 -23.06 -9.64
CA LEU A 294 28.69 -23.10 -9.26
C LEU A 294 27.84 -22.62 -10.44
N THR A 295 26.81 -23.39 -10.75
CA THR A 295 25.74 -22.99 -11.68
C THR A 295 24.42 -22.98 -10.94
N ASP A 296 23.62 -21.93 -11.11
CA ASP A 296 22.27 -21.85 -10.56
C ASP A 296 21.23 -21.72 -11.68
N PRO A 297 20.62 -22.84 -12.13
CA PRO A 297 19.53 -22.81 -13.08
C PRO A 297 18.25 -22.32 -12.40
N LEU A 298 17.72 -21.19 -12.87
CA LEU A 298 16.48 -20.63 -12.37
C LEU A 298 15.28 -21.47 -12.84
N PRO A 299 14.24 -21.65 -11.99
CA PRO A 299 13.01 -22.33 -12.40
C PRO A 299 12.29 -21.57 -13.51
N ALA A 300 11.48 -22.28 -14.31
CA ALA A 300 10.72 -21.68 -15.39
C ALA A 300 9.85 -20.50 -14.90
N GLY A 301 9.92 -19.37 -15.60
CA GLY A 301 9.21 -18.15 -15.24
C GLY A 301 9.99 -17.20 -14.32
N LEU A 302 11.13 -17.62 -13.76
CA LEU A 302 12.08 -16.77 -13.05
C LEU A 302 13.31 -16.51 -13.94
N VAL A 303 13.65 -15.24 -14.15
CA VAL A 303 14.81 -14.83 -14.96
C VAL A 303 15.62 -13.77 -14.24
N ILE A 304 16.87 -13.58 -14.65
CA ILE A 304 17.72 -12.48 -14.17
C ILE A 304 17.11 -11.14 -14.60
N ALA A 305 16.99 -10.19 -13.68
CA ALA A 305 16.38 -8.88 -13.92
C ALA A 305 17.20 -8.01 -14.89
N THR A 306 16.58 -6.96 -15.43
CA THR A 306 17.22 -5.90 -16.24
C THR A 306 17.17 -4.58 -15.46
N PRO A 307 18.29 -4.06 -14.93
CA PRO A 307 19.65 -4.63 -14.91
C PRO A 307 19.78 -5.82 -13.94
N ALA A 308 20.79 -6.66 -14.15
CA ALA A 308 21.02 -7.86 -13.34
C ALA A 308 21.52 -7.56 -11.91
N ASN A 309 22.11 -6.38 -11.70
CA ASN A 309 22.75 -5.98 -10.43
C ASN A 309 23.65 -7.06 -9.81
N ALA A 310 24.34 -7.80 -10.69
CA ALA A 310 25.17 -8.92 -10.33
C ALA A 310 26.46 -8.46 -9.65
N VAL A 311 26.69 -8.91 -8.43
CA VAL A 311 27.88 -8.57 -7.64
C VAL A 311 28.33 -9.79 -6.84
N THR A 312 29.61 -9.85 -6.52
CA THR A 312 30.17 -10.84 -5.61
C THR A 312 31.33 -10.23 -4.85
N ASN A 313 31.55 -10.68 -3.61
CA ASN A 313 32.75 -10.37 -2.82
C ASN A 313 33.68 -11.57 -2.66
N CYS A 314 33.42 -12.68 -3.37
CA CYS A 314 34.35 -13.80 -3.46
C CYS A 314 35.63 -13.34 -4.17
N THR A 315 36.77 -13.93 -3.81
CA THR A 315 38.06 -13.47 -4.35
C THR A 315 38.30 -14.04 -5.75
N GLY A 316 38.38 -13.17 -6.75
CA GLY A 316 38.60 -13.55 -8.14
C GLY A 316 37.38 -14.19 -8.82
N GLY A 317 37.63 -15.02 -9.83
CA GLY A 317 36.59 -15.73 -10.59
C GLY A 317 35.81 -14.86 -11.58
N ALA A 318 34.90 -15.50 -12.32
CA ALA A 318 34.00 -14.86 -13.27
C ALA A 318 32.55 -15.14 -12.89
N LEU A 319 31.79 -14.09 -12.58
CA LEU A 319 30.35 -14.13 -12.37
C LEU A 319 29.62 -13.81 -13.68
N THR A 320 28.84 -14.76 -14.19
CA THR A 320 28.01 -14.59 -15.39
C THR A 320 26.54 -14.59 -15.02
N ALA A 321 25.89 -13.45 -15.21
CA ALA A 321 24.48 -13.23 -14.88
C ALA A 321 23.84 -12.33 -15.95
N THR A 322 23.58 -12.90 -17.13
CA THR A 322 23.04 -12.13 -18.26
C THR A 322 21.56 -11.82 -18.01
N ALA A 323 21.18 -10.55 -18.13
CA ALA A 323 19.80 -10.13 -17.94
C ALA A 323 18.83 -10.86 -18.90
N GLY A 324 17.68 -11.28 -18.39
CA GLY A 324 16.69 -12.09 -19.10
C GLY A 324 17.04 -13.58 -19.24
N SER A 325 18.23 -14.03 -18.80
CA SER A 325 18.57 -15.44 -18.81
C SER A 325 17.95 -16.21 -17.64
N GLY A 326 17.78 -17.52 -17.81
CA GLY A 326 17.27 -18.44 -16.78
C GLY A 326 18.36 -19.15 -15.97
N SER A 327 19.58 -18.62 -15.92
CA SER A 327 20.67 -19.22 -15.14
C SER A 327 21.75 -18.19 -14.83
N LEU A 328 22.39 -18.31 -13.67
CA LEU A 328 23.68 -17.65 -13.41
C LEU A 328 24.79 -18.70 -13.19
N SER A 329 26.05 -18.28 -13.34
CA SER A 329 27.21 -19.12 -13.00
C SER A 329 28.34 -18.31 -12.37
N TYR A 330 29.13 -18.96 -11.52
CA TYR A 330 30.34 -18.40 -10.94
C TYR A 330 31.46 -19.44 -10.99
N SER A 331 32.56 -19.12 -11.67
CA SER A 331 33.65 -20.07 -11.92
C SER A 331 35.04 -19.48 -11.67
N GLY A 332 35.95 -20.28 -11.12
CA GLY A 332 37.37 -19.93 -10.94
C GLY A 332 37.65 -19.01 -9.73
N GLY A 333 36.65 -18.80 -8.87
CA GLY A 333 36.76 -17.97 -7.67
C GLY A 333 37.42 -18.67 -6.49
N SER A 334 37.53 -17.96 -5.36
CA SER A 334 37.99 -18.52 -4.09
C SER A 334 37.38 -17.86 -2.85
N VAL A 335 37.32 -18.64 -1.76
CA VAL A 335 37.07 -18.15 -0.40
C VAL A 335 38.31 -18.43 0.46
N PRO A 336 38.92 -17.41 1.09
CA PRO A 336 40.02 -17.63 2.02
C PRO A 336 39.62 -18.53 3.20
N ALA A 337 40.60 -19.19 3.81
CA ALA A 337 40.40 -19.93 5.06
C ALA A 337 39.84 -19.00 6.15
N GLY A 338 38.82 -19.47 6.88
CA GLY A 338 38.19 -18.71 7.96
C GLY A 338 37.28 -17.56 7.51
N ALA A 339 36.96 -17.45 6.20
CA ALA A 339 36.14 -16.37 5.65
C ALA A 339 34.82 -16.88 5.05
N SER A 340 33.96 -15.94 4.65
CA SER A 340 32.77 -16.23 3.85
C SER A 340 32.67 -15.22 2.71
N CYS A 341 31.91 -15.57 1.67
CA CYS A 341 31.61 -14.65 0.57
C CYS A 341 30.17 -14.84 0.06
N THR A 342 29.67 -13.86 -0.68
CA THR A 342 28.34 -13.83 -1.28
C THR A 342 28.42 -13.60 -2.79
N ILE A 343 27.43 -14.15 -3.50
CA ILE A 343 27.10 -13.87 -4.89
C ILE A 343 25.64 -13.42 -4.89
N GLU A 344 25.39 -12.27 -5.50
CA GLU A 344 24.09 -11.62 -5.40
C GLU A 344 23.64 -11.11 -6.77
N VAL A 345 22.42 -11.43 -7.18
CA VAL A 345 21.82 -10.97 -8.45
C VAL A 345 20.36 -10.59 -8.22
N ASP A 346 19.83 -9.70 -9.03
CA ASP A 346 18.39 -9.45 -9.06
C ASP A 346 17.70 -10.40 -10.02
N VAL A 347 16.57 -10.96 -9.61
CA VAL A 347 15.70 -11.81 -10.42
C VAL A 347 14.30 -11.22 -10.50
N VAL A 348 13.56 -11.56 -11.55
CA VAL A 348 12.19 -11.10 -11.78
C VAL A 348 11.34 -12.26 -12.31
N ALA A 349 10.06 -12.27 -11.93
CA ALA A 349 9.08 -13.21 -12.43
C ALA A 349 7.90 -12.48 -13.09
N ALA A 350 7.45 -13.01 -14.23
CA ALA A 350 6.35 -12.42 -15.02
C ALA A 350 4.95 -12.90 -14.60
N ALA A 351 4.86 -13.88 -13.71
CA ALA A 351 3.61 -14.46 -13.23
C ALA A 351 3.65 -14.71 -11.72
N ALA A 352 2.48 -14.66 -11.08
CA ALA A 352 2.34 -15.03 -9.68
C ALA A 352 2.56 -16.53 -9.49
N GLY A 353 3.17 -16.93 -8.37
CA GLY A 353 3.48 -18.31 -8.04
C GLY A 353 4.62 -18.46 -7.03
N ASP A 354 4.88 -19.72 -6.65
CA ASP A 354 6.02 -20.09 -5.82
C ASP A 354 7.14 -20.63 -6.71
N TYR A 355 8.30 -20.00 -6.64
CA TYR A 355 9.49 -20.34 -7.44
C TYR A 355 10.54 -20.98 -6.54
N LEU A 356 10.51 -22.31 -6.43
CA LEU A 356 11.57 -23.08 -5.78
C LEU A 356 12.81 -23.07 -6.69
N ASN A 357 13.84 -22.36 -6.29
CA ASN A 357 15.10 -22.25 -7.02
C ASN A 357 16.18 -23.07 -6.31
N THR A 358 16.74 -24.07 -6.98
CA THR A 358 17.78 -24.97 -6.44
C THR A 358 19.04 -24.86 -7.30
N THR A 359 20.17 -24.56 -6.67
CA THR A 359 21.45 -24.50 -7.38
C THR A 359 21.88 -25.89 -7.87
N GLY A 360 22.84 -25.92 -8.79
CA GLY A 360 23.74 -27.06 -8.91
C GLY A 360 24.63 -27.18 -7.67
N ASP A 361 25.45 -28.22 -7.64
CA ASP A 361 26.42 -28.42 -6.57
C ASP A 361 27.52 -27.36 -6.62
N LEU A 362 27.96 -26.88 -5.45
CA LEU A 362 29.16 -26.06 -5.32
C LEU A 362 30.39 -26.98 -5.33
N LEU A 363 31.24 -26.83 -6.36
CA LEU A 363 32.52 -27.52 -6.47
C LEU A 363 33.67 -26.60 -6.08
N SER A 364 34.74 -27.16 -5.51
CA SER A 364 35.96 -26.44 -5.13
C SER A 364 37.17 -27.36 -5.06
N SER A 365 38.35 -26.80 -4.81
CA SER A 365 39.58 -27.54 -4.49
C SER A 365 39.48 -28.40 -3.22
N LEU A 366 38.44 -28.22 -2.41
CA LEU A 366 38.18 -29.02 -1.20
C LEU A 366 37.10 -30.10 -1.42
N GLY A 367 36.55 -30.19 -2.63
CA GLY A 367 35.53 -31.16 -3.02
C GLY A 367 34.15 -30.53 -3.27
N ASN A 368 33.14 -31.39 -3.33
CA ASN A 368 31.74 -31.04 -3.55
C ASN A 368 31.05 -30.70 -2.21
N SER A 369 30.45 -29.51 -2.14
CA SER A 369 29.73 -28.95 -0.99
C SER A 369 28.21 -29.09 -1.07
N GLY A 370 27.69 -29.75 -2.09
CA GLY A 370 26.27 -29.92 -2.37
C GLY A 370 25.61 -28.66 -2.92
N ASN A 371 24.28 -28.70 -3.02
CA ASN A 371 23.43 -27.62 -3.52
C ASN A 371 22.68 -26.90 -2.39
N ALA A 372 22.07 -25.77 -2.74
CA ALA A 372 21.18 -25.03 -1.85
C ALA A 372 19.90 -24.61 -2.58
N SER A 373 18.79 -24.53 -1.83
CA SER A 373 17.48 -24.18 -2.35
C SER A 373 16.80 -23.07 -1.55
N ALA A 374 16.06 -22.20 -2.22
CA ALA A 374 15.16 -21.23 -1.60
C ALA A 374 13.90 -21.08 -2.46
N THR A 375 12.79 -20.67 -1.85
CA THR A 375 11.53 -20.39 -2.56
C THR A 375 11.27 -18.88 -2.57
N LEU A 376 11.00 -18.32 -3.75
CA LEU A 376 10.46 -16.97 -3.92
C LEU A 376 8.95 -17.04 -4.12
N ARG A 377 8.19 -16.36 -3.27
CA ARG A 377 6.75 -16.13 -3.51
C ARG A 377 6.57 -14.89 -4.38
N VAL A 378 5.76 -14.98 -5.42
CA VAL A 378 5.39 -13.82 -6.26
C VAL A 378 3.88 -13.70 -6.29
N ASP A 379 3.35 -12.54 -5.89
CA ASP A 379 1.92 -12.24 -5.99
C ASP A 379 1.66 -11.14 -7.06
N ALA A 380 0.41 -11.02 -7.50
CA ALA A 380 -0.01 -9.94 -8.38
C ALA A 380 -0.21 -8.64 -7.59
N ALA A 381 -0.08 -7.50 -8.28
CA ALA A 381 -0.53 -6.21 -7.76
C ALA A 381 -2.05 -6.21 -7.51
N PRO A 382 -2.58 -5.35 -6.63
CA PRO A 382 -4.01 -5.30 -6.37
C PRO A 382 -4.78 -4.83 -7.61
N SER A 383 -6.08 -5.09 -7.66
CA SER A 383 -6.96 -4.56 -8.70
C SER A 383 -7.67 -3.29 -8.24
N LEU A 384 -8.02 -2.42 -9.20
CA LEU A 384 -8.74 -1.17 -8.95
C LEU A 384 -10.05 -1.19 -9.75
N SER A 385 -11.15 -0.84 -9.09
CA SER A 385 -12.44 -0.63 -9.74
C SER A 385 -13.10 0.66 -9.26
N LYS A 386 -14.01 1.19 -10.08
CA LYS A 386 -14.74 2.43 -9.84
C LYS A 386 -16.22 2.22 -10.12
N ALA A 387 -17.09 2.79 -9.29
CA ALA A 387 -18.53 2.76 -9.52
C ALA A 387 -19.21 4.06 -9.07
N PHE A 388 -20.37 4.35 -9.68
CA PHE A 388 -21.32 5.35 -9.23
C PHE A 388 -22.54 4.67 -8.60
N ALA A 389 -23.07 5.23 -7.52
CA ALA A 389 -24.32 4.80 -6.91
C ALA A 389 -25.13 6.03 -6.44
N PRO A 390 -26.30 6.30 -7.02
CA PRO A 390 -26.87 5.65 -8.21
C PRO A 390 -26.08 5.97 -9.50
N THR A 391 -26.19 5.12 -10.52
CA THR A 391 -25.52 5.33 -11.84
C THR A 391 -26.23 6.33 -12.75
N GLN A 392 -27.42 6.79 -12.34
CA GLN A 392 -28.23 7.77 -13.06
C GLN A 392 -28.87 8.74 -12.08
N ILE A 393 -28.79 10.04 -12.37
CA ILE A 393 -29.30 11.13 -11.52
C ILE A 393 -29.89 12.26 -12.36
N PHE A 394 -30.64 13.16 -11.75
CA PHE A 394 -30.98 14.45 -12.36
C PHE A 394 -29.91 15.50 -12.08
N VAL A 395 -29.82 16.55 -12.91
CA VAL A 395 -28.95 17.71 -12.65
C VAL A 395 -29.22 18.26 -11.24
N GLY A 396 -28.15 18.49 -10.48
CA GLY A 396 -28.19 18.99 -9.10
C GLY A 396 -28.37 17.92 -8.02
N GLN A 397 -28.65 16.66 -8.39
CA GLN A 397 -28.69 15.54 -7.44
C GLN A 397 -27.29 14.95 -7.18
N THR A 398 -27.18 14.17 -6.12
CA THR A 398 -25.93 13.55 -5.68
C THR A 398 -25.81 12.11 -6.14
N SER A 399 -24.61 11.69 -6.55
CA SER A 399 -24.21 10.30 -6.66
C SER A 399 -22.97 10.04 -5.81
N THR A 400 -22.86 8.88 -5.19
CA THR A 400 -21.64 8.44 -4.51
C THR A 400 -20.72 7.75 -5.51
N VAL A 401 -19.45 8.15 -5.55
CA VAL A 401 -18.37 7.44 -6.23
C VAL A 401 -17.70 6.52 -5.23
N THR A 402 -17.45 5.27 -5.61
CA THR A 402 -16.63 4.33 -4.83
C THR A 402 -15.44 3.87 -5.67
N LEU A 403 -14.23 4.01 -5.12
CA LEU A 403 -12.99 3.42 -5.61
C LEU A 403 -12.68 2.20 -4.74
N SER A 404 -12.69 1.00 -5.29
CA SER A 404 -12.37 -0.24 -4.56
C SER A 404 -11.04 -0.79 -5.02
N ILE A 405 -10.16 -1.07 -4.05
CA ILE A 405 -8.83 -1.64 -4.24
C ILE A 405 -8.85 -3.04 -3.63
N ASP A 406 -8.74 -4.06 -4.46
CA ASP A 406 -8.84 -5.46 -4.05
C ASP A 406 -7.47 -6.15 -4.08
N ASN A 407 -7.03 -6.61 -2.90
CA ASN A 407 -5.81 -7.36 -2.66
C ASN A 407 -6.12 -8.77 -2.11
N SER A 408 -7.33 -9.28 -2.35
CA SER A 408 -7.81 -10.56 -1.82
C SER A 408 -7.03 -11.78 -2.30
N SER A 409 -6.44 -11.71 -3.49
CA SER A 409 -5.62 -12.80 -4.05
C SER A 409 -4.17 -12.79 -3.60
N SER A 410 -3.71 -11.74 -2.93
CA SER A 410 -2.32 -11.57 -2.50
C SER A 410 -2.12 -12.05 -1.07
N GLN A 411 -0.98 -12.70 -0.78
CA GLN A 411 -0.57 -13.03 0.58
C GLN A 411 0.29 -11.93 1.21
N GLN A 412 0.55 -10.86 0.47
CA GLN A 412 1.35 -9.72 0.88
C GLN A 412 0.46 -8.49 1.06
N ALA A 413 0.74 -7.71 2.11
CA ALA A 413 0.17 -6.37 2.24
C ALA A 413 0.80 -5.46 1.18
N VAL A 414 0.01 -4.51 0.68
CA VAL A 414 0.44 -3.53 -0.33
C VAL A 414 0.35 -2.15 0.28
N GLY A 415 1.44 -1.41 0.21
CA GLY A 415 1.57 -0.06 0.73
C GLY A 415 1.75 0.98 -0.36
N GLY A 416 1.88 2.23 0.08
CA GLY A 416 2.15 3.35 -0.81
C GLY A 416 1.04 3.62 -1.83
N LEU A 417 -0.20 3.20 -1.56
CA LEU A 417 -1.34 3.42 -2.46
C LEU A 417 -1.47 4.93 -2.71
N ALA A 418 -1.28 5.33 -3.97
CA ALA A 418 -1.49 6.70 -4.40
C ALA A 418 -2.26 6.73 -5.72
N ILE A 419 -3.35 7.50 -5.72
CA ILE A 419 -4.25 7.62 -6.86
C ILE A 419 -4.95 8.98 -6.81
N THR A 420 -5.12 9.57 -7.99
CA THR A 420 -5.87 10.80 -8.20
C THR A 420 -7.09 10.49 -9.06
N ASP A 421 -8.27 10.88 -8.63
CA ASP A 421 -9.48 10.86 -9.44
C ASP A 421 -9.84 12.27 -9.85
N THR A 422 -9.58 12.63 -11.11
CA THR A 422 -9.93 13.94 -11.66
C THR A 422 -11.31 13.84 -12.31
N LEU A 423 -12.28 14.55 -11.75
CA LEU A 423 -13.65 14.55 -12.22
C LEU A 423 -13.73 15.23 -13.61
N PRO A 424 -14.54 14.68 -14.54
CA PRO A 424 -14.78 15.30 -15.84
C PRO A 424 -15.52 16.63 -15.71
N ALA A 425 -15.46 17.46 -16.74
CA ALA A 425 -16.23 18.70 -16.81
C ALA A 425 -17.74 18.42 -16.60
N GLY A 426 -18.40 19.26 -15.79
CA GLY A 426 -19.81 19.09 -15.43
C GLY A 426 -20.03 18.26 -14.16
N LEU A 427 -18.99 17.63 -13.58
CA LEU A 427 -19.05 16.91 -12.31
C LEU A 427 -18.15 17.56 -11.26
N LEU A 428 -18.69 17.84 -10.07
CA LEU A 428 -17.95 18.42 -8.95
C LEU A 428 -18.19 17.60 -7.68
N LEU A 429 -17.28 17.71 -6.71
CA LEU A 429 -17.51 17.17 -5.38
C LEU A 429 -18.68 17.88 -4.70
N ALA A 430 -19.58 17.10 -4.09
CA ALA A 430 -20.70 17.61 -3.33
C ALA A 430 -20.24 18.47 -2.14
N SER A 431 -21.14 19.26 -1.58
CA SER A 431 -20.87 20.10 -0.40
C SER A 431 -21.84 19.73 0.74
N PRO A 432 -21.44 18.92 1.72
CA PRO A 432 -20.10 18.30 1.90
C PRO A 432 -19.87 17.06 0.99
N PRO A 433 -18.61 16.66 0.71
CA PRO A 433 -18.31 15.50 -0.13
C PRO A 433 -18.59 14.13 0.48
N ALA A 434 -19.12 14.05 1.71
CA ALA A 434 -19.44 12.80 2.44
C ALA A 434 -18.37 11.69 2.30
N THR A 435 -17.10 12.01 2.55
CA THR A 435 -16.01 11.08 2.28
C THR A 435 -15.92 9.94 3.29
N SER A 436 -15.55 8.75 2.80
CA SER A 436 -15.13 7.60 3.60
C SER A 436 -13.84 7.02 3.03
N ASN A 437 -12.96 6.54 3.91
CA ASN A 437 -11.68 5.96 3.53
C ASN A 437 -11.31 4.80 4.47
N SER A 438 -11.29 3.60 3.92
CA SER A 438 -10.82 2.39 4.61
C SER A 438 -9.43 1.92 4.18
N CYS A 439 -8.81 2.63 3.22
CA CYS A 439 -7.47 2.34 2.72
C CYS A 439 -6.36 2.99 3.56
N GLY A 440 -6.68 3.66 4.68
CA GLY A 440 -5.71 4.45 5.44
C GLY A 440 -5.14 5.61 4.63
N GLY A 441 -3.96 6.11 5.00
CA GLY A 441 -3.31 7.23 4.31
C GLY A 441 -4.04 8.57 4.42
N SER A 442 -3.68 9.52 3.56
CA SER A 442 -4.26 10.86 3.51
C SER A 442 -5.18 11.02 2.30
N LEU A 443 -6.44 11.35 2.55
CA LEU A 443 -7.46 11.63 1.53
C LEU A 443 -7.72 13.13 1.43
N GLN A 444 -7.58 13.69 0.23
CA GLN A 444 -7.94 15.07 -0.08
C GLN A 444 -9.17 15.10 -0.99
N ALA A 445 -10.23 15.74 -0.53
CA ALA A 445 -11.47 15.94 -1.27
C ALA A 445 -12.09 17.29 -0.86
N LEU A 446 -11.81 18.34 -1.62
CA LEU A 446 -12.32 19.68 -1.33
C LEU A 446 -13.75 19.83 -1.85
N ALA A 447 -14.68 20.33 -1.02
CA ALA A 447 -16.05 20.61 -1.43
C ALA A 447 -16.08 21.56 -2.65
N GLY A 448 -16.88 21.22 -3.66
CA GLY A 448 -16.92 21.95 -4.93
C GLY A 448 -15.67 21.80 -5.80
N GLY A 449 -14.68 21.00 -5.38
CA GLY A 449 -13.49 20.69 -6.16
C GLY A 449 -13.77 19.70 -7.30
N SER A 450 -12.80 19.59 -8.20
CA SER A 450 -12.85 18.70 -9.38
C SER A 450 -11.91 17.50 -9.27
N SER A 451 -11.35 17.21 -8.10
CA SER A 451 -10.43 16.08 -7.93
C SER A 451 -10.44 15.55 -6.50
N VAL A 452 -10.24 14.23 -6.39
CA VAL A 452 -9.95 13.53 -5.13
C VAL A 452 -8.56 12.90 -5.24
N MET A 453 -7.77 12.93 -4.16
CA MET A 453 -6.45 12.32 -4.13
C MET A 453 -6.25 11.50 -2.85
N LEU A 454 -5.85 10.24 -3.01
CA LEU A 454 -5.37 9.38 -1.94
C LEU A 454 -3.84 9.29 -2.03
N SER A 455 -3.16 9.39 -0.89
CA SER A 455 -1.70 9.19 -0.81
C SER A 455 -1.32 8.41 0.44
N GLY A 456 -0.34 7.51 0.30
CA GLY A 456 0.19 6.71 1.43
C GLY A 456 -0.82 5.73 2.02
N GLY A 457 -1.82 5.29 1.24
CA GLY A 457 -2.75 4.26 1.67
C GLY A 457 -2.08 2.87 1.75
N THR A 458 -2.76 1.93 2.38
CA THR A 458 -2.36 0.52 2.50
C THR A 458 -3.57 -0.40 2.36
N VAL A 459 -3.34 -1.62 1.90
CA VAL A 459 -4.32 -2.71 1.91
C VAL A 459 -3.64 -3.98 2.41
N ALA A 460 -4.25 -4.63 3.40
CA ALA A 460 -3.69 -5.83 4.02
C ALA A 460 -3.69 -7.02 3.04
N ALA A 461 -2.88 -8.04 3.35
CA ALA A 461 -2.93 -9.33 2.65
C ALA A 461 -4.35 -9.93 2.71
N GLY A 462 -4.81 -10.55 1.62
CA GLY A 462 -6.09 -11.23 1.56
C GLY A 462 -7.31 -10.33 1.80
N SER A 463 -7.18 -9.01 1.62
CA SER A 463 -8.22 -8.03 1.98
C SER A 463 -8.49 -7.03 0.85
N SER A 464 -9.55 -6.24 0.98
CA SER A 464 -9.86 -5.11 0.11
C SER A 464 -10.08 -3.84 0.92
N CYS A 465 -9.85 -2.68 0.32
CA CYS A 465 -10.21 -1.39 0.91
C CYS A 465 -10.95 -0.53 -0.12
N ALA A 466 -11.63 0.52 0.35
CA ALA A 466 -12.36 1.44 -0.50
C ALA A 466 -12.28 2.90 -0.02
N VAL A 467 -12.34 3.80 -0.99
CA VAL A 467 -12.56 5.25 -0.82
C VAL A 467 -13.89 5.60 -1.46
N SER A 468 -14.75 6.32 -0.75
CA SER A 468 -15.99 6.85 -1.32
C SER A 468 -16.17 8.33 -1.07
N PHE A 469 -16.87 9.01 -1.97
CA PHE A 469 -17.19 10.43 -1.89
C PHE A 469 -18.37 10.77 -2.80
N ASP A 470 -19.09 11.81 -2.43
CA ASP A 470 -20.28 12.28 -3.14
C ASP A 470 -19.93 13.35 -4.18
N VAL A 471 -20.59 13.26 -5.33
CA VAL A 471 -20.46 14.19 -6.45
C VAL A 471 -21.84 14.73 -6.86
N VAL A 472 -21.85 15.95 -7.38
CA VAL A 472 -23.02 16.61 -7.96
C VAL A 472 -22.73 17.00 -9.41
N ALA A 473 -23.71 16.82 -10.29
CA ALA A 473 -23.60 17.19 -11.69
C ALA A 473 -24.29 18.53 -11.98
N GLY A 474 -23.57 19.43 -12.65
CA GLY A 474 -24.08 20.75 -13.05
C GLY A 474 -24.72 20.81 -14.44
N SER A 475 -24.56 19.76 -15.25
CA SER A 475 -25.08 19.67 -16.62
C SER A 475 -25.52 18.24 -16.94
N SER A 476 -26.54 18.09 -17.79
CA SER A 476 -27.00 16.79 -18.27
C SER A 476 -26.02 16.16 -19.27
N GLY A 477 -26.04 14.83 -19.39
CA GLY A 477 -25.18 14.06 -20.29
C GLY A 477 -24.59 12.81 -19.64
N SER A 478 -23.85 12.03 -20.43
CA SER A 478 -23.08 10.87 -19.94
C SER A 478 -21.67 11.31 -19.57
N LEU A 479 -21.36 11.30 -18.27
CA LEU A 479 -20.07 11.73 -17.73
C LEU A 479 -19.20 10.51 -17.41
N LEU A 480 -18.19 10.25 -18.25
CA LEU A 480 -17.18 9.22 -18.01
C LEU A 480 -16.10 9.78 -17.06
N ASN A 481 -15.98 9.20 -15.87
CA ASN A 481 -14.95 9.55 -14.91
C ASN A 481 -13.89 8.45 -14.86
N THR A 482 -12.61 8.82 -14.97
CA THR A 482 -11.47 7.90 -15.02
C THR A 482 -10.39 8.37 -14.05
N THR A 483 -9.89 7.45 -13.23
CA THR A 483 -8.81 7.74 -12.29
C THR A 483 -7.46 7.90 -13.01
N SER A 484 -6.42 8.32 -12.29
CA SER A 484 -5.04 8.06 -12.69
C SER A 484 -4.70 6.57 -12.58
N VAL A 485 -3.50 6.21 -13.02
CA VAL A 485 -2.85 4.95 -12.61
C VAL A 485 -2.80 4.93 -11.07
N LEU A 486 -3.11 3.79 -10.47
CA LEU A 486 -2.86 3.56 -9.05
C LEU A 486 -1.41 3.09 -8.91
N THR A 487 -0.60 3.85 -8.18
CA THR A 487 0.79 3.49 -7.87
C THR A 487 0.88 2.90 -6.47
N THR A 488 1.65 1.82 -6.33
CA THR A 488 1.86 1.11 -5.06
C THR A 488 3.30 0.60 -4.97
N ASP A 489 3.70 0.05 -3.82
CA ASP A 489 4.96 -0.71 -3.70
C ASP A 489 4.93 -2.08 -4.42
N ALA A 490 3.75 -2.56 -4.80
CA ALA A 490 3.53 -3.72 -5.66
C ALA A 490 3.55 -3.40 -7.17
N GLY A 491 3.78 -2.14 -7.55
CA GLY A 491 3.86 -1.69 -8.93
C GLY A 491 2.72 -0.75 -9.34
N SER A 492 2.43 -0.70 -10.64
CA SER A 492 1.40 0.18 -11.20
C SER A 492 0.18 -0.61 -11.65
N VAL A 493 -1.00 -0.15 -11.25
CA VAL A 493 -2.29 -0.75 -11.60
C VAL A 493 -3.02 0.18 -12.60
N PRO A 494 -3.58 -0.35 -13.71
CA PRO A 494 -4.27 0.46 -14.70
C PRO A 494 -5.40 1.33 -14.11
N PRO A 495 -5.72 2.48 -14.72
CA PRO A 495 -6.86 3.31 -14.33
C PRO A 495 -8.18 2.56 -14.32
N ALA A 496 -9.10 2.97 -13.45
CA ALA A 496 -10.48 2.52 -13.46
C ALA A 496 -11.43 3.63 -13.92
N SER A 497 -12.45 3.25 -14.68
CA SER A 497 -13.44 4.16 -15.25
C SER A 497 -14.86 3.73 -14.92
N ALA A 498 -15.75 4.70 -14.75
CA ALA A 498 -17.18 4.49 -14.65
C ALA A 498 -17.93 5.67 -15.29
N SER A 499 -19.16 5.45 -15.74
CA SER A 499 -20.02 6.50 -16.30
C SER A 499 -21.18 6.83 -15.38
N LEU A 500 -21.45 8.12 -15.20
CA LEU A 500 -22.66 8.63 -14.56
C LEU A 500 -23.55 9.25 -15.63
N GLN A 501 -24.80 8.83 -15.70
CA GLN A 501 -25.77 9.44 -16.60
C GLN A 501 -26.60 10.51 -15.88
N VAL A 502 -26.58 11.73 -16.42
CA VAL A 502 -27.21 12.89 -15.80
C VAL A 502 -28.36 13.38 -16.68
N GLU A 503 -29.57 13.37 -16.13
CA GLU A 503 -30.80 13.76 -16.80
C GLU A 503 -31.14 15.24 -16.57
N PRO A 504 -31.67 15.95 -17.58
CA PRO A 504 -32.14 17.34 -17.41
C PRO A 504 -33.29 17.44 -16.41
N GLN A 505 -33.45 18.59 -15.75
CA GLN A 505 -34.60 18.85 -14.88
C GLN A 505 -35.91 18.98 -15.69
N PRO A 506 -37.08 18.68 -15.08
CA PRO A 506 -38.36 18.92 -15.73
C PRO A 506 -38.66 20.40 -15.89
N THR A 507 -39.57 20.73 -16.81
CA THR A 507 -40.05 22.09 -17.04
C THR A 507 -41.50 22.23 -16.63
N LEU A 508 -41.86 23.40 -16.10
CA LEU A 508 -43.23 23.76 -15.74
C LEU A 508 -43.63 25.02 -16.51
N SER A 509 -44.80 25.00 -17.15
CA SER A 509 -45.37 26.17 -17.81
C SER A 509 -46.83 26.37 -17.41
N LYS A 510 -47.33 27.61 -17.55
CA LYS A 510 -48.66 28.04 -17.13
C LYS A 510 -49.26 28.97 -18.16
N ALA A 511 -50.54 28.81 -18.47
CA ALA A 511 -51.28 29.69 -19.37
C ALA A 511 -52.73 29.87 -18.93
N PHE A 512 -53.32 30.99 -19.35
CA PHE A 512 -54.77 31.24 -19.28
C PHE A 512 -55.38 31.13 -20.69
N ALA A 513 -56.56 30.52 -20.78
CA ALA A 513 -57.33 30.41 -22.01
C ALA A 513 -58.82 30.74 -21.71
N PRO A 514 -59.35 31.89 -22.19
CA PRO A 514 -58.62 32.98 -22.87
C PRO A 514 -57.70 33.76 -21.91
N THR A 515 -56.76 34.53 -22.47
CA THR A 515 -55.84 35.40 -21.69
C THR A 515 -56.46 36.73 -21.25
N GLN A 516 -57.65 37.04 -21.76
CA GLN A 516 -58.41 38.23 -21.39
C GLN A 516 -59.89 37.86 -21.20
N ILE A 517 -60.51 38.40 -20.16
CA ILE A 517 -61.94 38.23 -19.85
C ILE A 517 -62.54 39.56 -19.38
N PHE A 518 -63.86 39.62 -19.24
CA PHE A 518 -64.54 40.66 -18.47
C PHE A 518 -64.59 40.27 -16.98
N VAL A 519 -64.75 41.24 -16.09
CA VAL A 519 -65.04 40.97 -14.66
C VAL A 519 -66.31 40.13 -14.53
N GLY A 520 -66.27 39.09 -13.69
CA GLY A 520 -67.30 38.05 -13.60
C GLY A 520 -67.19 36.95 -14.66
N GLY A 521 -66.33 37.13 -15.69
CA GLY A 521 -66.04 36.12 -16.70
C GLY A 521 -65.18 34.97 -16.19
N GLN A 522 -65.07 33.91 -16.98
CA GLN A 522 -64.31 32.71 -16.66
C GLN A 522 -63.15 32.49 -17.64
N ALA A 523 -62.03 31.97 -17.13
CA ALA A 523 -60.91 31.52 -17.94
C ALA A 523 -60.44 30.14 -17.44
N SER A 524 -59.91 29.32 -18.35
CA SER A 524 -59.26 28.06 -17.98
C SER A 524 -57.77 28.31 -17.73
N VAL A 525 -57.24 27.74 -16.66
CA VAL A 525 -55.79 27.68 -16.38
C VAL A 525 -55.29 26.34 -16.86
N VAL A 526 -54.21 26.33 -17.64
CA VAL A 526 -53.51 25.11 -18.06
C VAL A 526 -52.08 25.17 -17.55
N LEU A 527 -51.69 24.15 -16.79
CA LEU A 527 -50.32 23.91 -16.34
C LEU A 527 -49.78 22.72 -17.15
N THR A 528 -48.58 22.85 -17.72
CA THR A 528 -47.92 21.75 -18.45
C THR A 528 -46.60 21.43 -17.77
N ILE A 529 -46.40 20.15 -17.46
CA ILE A 529 -45.17 19.60 -16.88
C ILE A 529 -44.54 18.69 -17.93
N ASP A 530 -43.31 19.00 -18.35
CA ASP A 530 -42.55 18.15 -19.27
C ASP A 530 -41.37 17.51 -18.54
N ASN A 531 -41.19 16.21 -18.74
CA ASN A 531 -40.03 15.45 -18.31
C ASN A 531 -39.17 15.07 -19.53
N PRO A 532 -38.22 15.92 -19.94
CA PRO A 532 -37.39 15.63 -21.11
C PRO A 532 -36.35 14.52 -20.87
N GLY A 533 -36.15 14.09 -19.62
CA GLY A 533 -35.15 13.10 -19.24
C GLY A 533 -35.60 11.64 -19.41
N ALA A 534 -34.63 10.72 -19.38
CA ALA A 534 -34.87 9.29 -19.48
C ALA A 534 -35.26 8.61 -18.14
N LEU A 535 -35.28 9.36 -17.03
CA LEU A 535 -35.78 8.89 -15.73
C LEU A 535 -37.23 9.33 -15.54
N ALA A 536 -38.08 8.42 -15.07
CA ALA A 536 -39.45 8.77 -14.67
C ALA A 536 -39.45 9.66 -13.41
N LEU A 537 -40.33 10.66 -13.39
CA LEU A 537 -40.59 11.47 -12.21
C LEU A 537 -41.58 10.74 -11.30
N THR A 538 -41.26 10.71 -10.02
CA THR A 538 -42.17 10.27 -8.96
C THR A 538 -42.38 11.40 -7.96
N ASN A 539 -43.41 11.29 -7.13
CA ASN A 539 -43.76 12.29 -6.13
C ASN A 539 -43.93 13.70 -6.74
N VAL A 540 -44.47 13.78 -7.96
CA VAL A 540 -44.77 15.05 -8.61
C VAL A 540 -45.81 15.78 -7.77
N ALA A 541 -45.44 16.93 -7.24
CA ALA A 541 -46.31 17.74 -6.39
C ALA A 541 -46.17 19.22 -6.74
N LEU A 542 -47.30 19.92 -6.72
CA LEU A 542 -47.41 21.32 -7.11
C LEU A 542 -48.55 21.97 -6.35
N THR A 543 -48.35 23.22 -5.95
CA THR A 543 -49.41 24.08 -5.44
C THR A 543 -49.48 25.34 -6.30
N ASP A 544 -50.69 25.78 -6.63
CA ASP A 544 -50.97 27.03 -7.32
C ASP A 544 -51.92 27.87 -6.49
N ASP A 545 -51.38 28.91 -5.85
CA ASP A 545 -52.15 29.84 -5.04
C ASP A 545 -52.60 31.01 -5.93
N LEU A 546 -53.92 31.06 -6.18
CA LEU A 546 -54.53 32.08 -7.01
C LEU A 546 -54.39 33.46 -6.35
N PRO A 547 -54.09 34.52 -7.13
CA PRO A 547 -54.01 35.88 -6.61
C PRO A 547 -55.38 36.37 -6.14
N ILE A 548 -55.37 37.39 -5.26
CA ILE A 548 -56.60 38.07 -4.82
C ILE A 548 -57.39 38.55 -6.04
N GLY A 549 -58.71 38.31 -6.03
CA GLY A 549 -59.60 38.64 -7.15
C GLY A 549 -59.78 37.52 -8.16
N LEU A 550 -59.13 36.36 -7.97
CA LEU A 550 -59.29 35.15 -8.77
C LEU A 550 -59.64 33.96 -7.87
N LEU A 551 -60.75 33.27 -8.16
CA LEU A 551 -61.17 32.06 -7.43
C LEU A 551 -61.55 30.96 -8.42
N LEU A 552 -61.51 29.70 -7.97
CA LEU A 552 -62.08 28.59 -8.73
C LEU A 552 -63.60 28.77 -8.91
N THR A 553 -64.10 28.44 -10.10
CA THR A 553 -65.53 28.58 -10.42
C THR A 553 -66.40 27.63 -9.59
N ALA A 554 -67.73 27.78 -9.68
CA ALA A 554 -68.66 26.86 -9.02
C ALA A 554 -68.54 25.40 -9.54
N SER A 555 -68.07 25.24 -10.78
CA SER A 555 -67.70 23.96 -11.38
C SER A 555 -66.31 24.09 -12.00
N PRO A 556 -65.24 23.85 -11.22
CA PRO A 556 -63.87 24.15 -11.65
C PRO A 556 -63.36 23.37 -12.87
N ASN A 557 -64.12 22.41 -13.42
CA ASN A 557 -63.69 21.53 -14.50
C ASN A 557 -62.24 21.00 -14.34
N ALA A 558 -61.86 20.72 -13.10
CA ALA A 558 -60.48 20.44 -12.75
C ALA A 558 -60.09 19.03 -13.22
N GLN A 559 -59.07 18.90 -14.06
CA GLN A 559 -58.60 17.64 -14.64
C GLN A 559 -57.07 17.57 -14.56
N THR A 560 -56.54 16.34 -14.50
CA THR A 560 -55.09 16.07 -14.56
C THR A 560 -54.87 14.73 -15.27
N ASP A 561 -53.83 14.65 -16.11
CA ASP A 561 -53.28 13.39 -16.62
C ASP A 561 -51.90 13.07 -16.01
N CYS A 562 -51.42 13.89 -15.07
CA CYS A 562 -50.17 13.69 -14.32
C CYS A 562 -50.26 12.56 -13.26
N GLY A 563 -51.37 11.83 -13.20
CA GLY A 563 -51.70 10.93 -12.09
C GLY A 563 -51.92 11.68 -10.77
N GLY A 564 -51.76 10.97 -9.64
CA GLY A 564 -51.84 11.55 -8.29
C GLY A 564 -53.25 12.02 -7.88
N THR A 565 -53.30 12.84 -6.83
CA THR A 565 -54.53 13.41 -6.29
C THR A 565 -54.58 14.91 -6.55
N LEU A 566 -55.48 15.34 -7.43
CA LEU A 566 -55.78 16.75 -7.70
C LEU A 566 -56.84 17.27 -6.73
N THR A 567 -56.55 18.38 -6.05
CA THR A 567 -57.49 19.08 -5.16
C THR A 567 -57.77 20.47 -5.71
N ALA A 568 -59.02 20.70 -6.12
CA ALA A 568 -59.51 21.97 -6.67
C ALA A 568 -60.98 22.16 -6.28
N GLY A 569 -61.23 22.73 -5.09
CA GLY A 569 -62.57 22.94 -4.55
C GLY A 569 -63.25 24.18 -5.12
N ALA A 570 -64.57 24.13 -5.35
CA ALA A 570 -65.33 25.28 -5.81
C ALA A 570 -65.15 26.49 -4.87
N GLY A 571 -64.88 27.67 -5.45
CA GLY A 571 -64.64 28.90 -4.70
C GLY A 571 -63.30 28.95 -3.94
N ALA A 572 -62.44 27.94 -4.05
CA ALA A 572 -61.13 27.98 -3.41
C ALA A 572 -60.16 28.91 -4.15
N ALA A 573 -59.16 29.41 -3.43
CA ALA A 573 -58.08 30.21 -3.97
C ALA A 573 -56.80 29.38 -4.22
N THR A 574 -56.86 28.05 -4.09
CA THR A 574 -55.68 27.20 -4.27
C THR A 574 -56.03 25.93 -5.04
N VAL A 575 -55.09 25.47 -5.86
CA VAL A 575 -55.10 24.16 -6.51
C VAL A 575 -53.85 23.41 -6.10
N SER A 576 -53.96 22.13 -5.80
CA SER A 576 -52.78 21.30 -5.51
C SER A 576 -52.85 19.94 -6.18
N LEU A 577 -51.69 19.47 -6.63
CA LEU A 577 -51.45 18.10 -7.05
C LEU A 577 -50.49 17.46 -6.04
N ASN A 578 -50.83 16.26 -5.57
CA ASN A 578 -49.95 15.48 -4.69
C ASN A 578 -49.74 14.08 -5.25
N SER A 579 -48.52 13.55 -5.12
CA SER A 579 -48.14 12.18 -5.50
C SER A 579 -48.42 11.83 -6.97
N GLY A 580 -48.24 12.79 -7.88
CA GLY A 580 -48.24 12.54 -9.32
C GLY A 580 -47.02 11.73 -9.78
N ALA A 581 -47.09 11.24 -11.01
CA ALA A 581 -46.00 10.50 -11.65
C ALA A 581 -45.98 10.80 -13.15
N LEU A 582 -44.78 10.93 -13.71
CA LEU A 582 -44.59 11.19 -15.13
C LEU A 582 -43.51 10.26 -15.69
N VAL A 583 -43.82 9.58 -16.79
CA VAL A 583 -42.88 8.66 -17.44
C VAL A 583 -41.68 9.41 -18.02
N ALA A 584 -40.61 8.67 -18.31
CA ALA A 584 -39.45 9.19 -19.04
C ALA A 584 -39.86 9.77 -20.41
N GLY A 585 -39.35 10.95 -20.76
CA GLY A 585 -39.71 11.67 -22.00
C GLY A 585 -41.18 12.13 -22.07
N GLY A 586 -41.94 12.00 -20.98
CA GLY A 586 -43.38 12.28 -20.94
C GLY A 586 -43.71 13.76 -20.75
N SER A 587 -44.96 14.10 -21.03
CA SER A 587 -45.58 15.40 -20.73
C SER A 587 -46.94 15.15 -20.09
N CYS A 588 -47.35 16.02 -19.16
CA CYS A 588 -48.67 15.97 -18.56
C CYS A 588 -49.21 17.38 -18.31
N THR A 589 -50.53 17.49 -18.15
CA THR A 589 -51.28 18.72 -18.00
C THR A 589 -52.21 18.68 -16.78
N ILE A 590 -52.38 19.83 -16.15
CA ILE A 590 -53.41 20.10 -15.14
C ILE A 590 -54.23 21.28 -15.65
N SER A 591 -55.55 21.12 -15.73
CA SER A 591 -56.46 22.19 -16.16
C SER A 591 -57.56 22.44 -15.14
N PHE A 592 -57.97 23.69 -14.96
CA PHE A 592 -59.11 24.08 -14.12
C PHE A 592 -59.60 25.48 -14.45
N ASP A 593 -60.86 25.77 -14.17
CA ASP A 593 -61.52 27.03 -14.50
C ASP A 593 -61.58 27.97 -13.30
N VAL A 594 -61.30 29.24 -13.58
CA VAL A 594 -61.30 30.34 -12.62
C VAL A 594 -62.26 31.45 -13.05
N GLN A 595 -62.79 32.19 -12.07
CA GLN A 595 -63.59 33.39 -12.28
C GLN A 595 -62.91 34.59 -11.62
N ALA A 596 -62.88 35.72 -12.32
CA ALA A 596 -62.32 36.96 -11.79
C ALA A 596 -63.39 37.87 -11.20
N SER A 597 -63.14 38.45 -10.03
CA SER A 597 -64.03 39.39 -9.35
C SER A 597 -63.51 40.83 -9.33
N VAL A 598 -62.29 41.06 -9.81
CA VAL A 598 -61.64 42.38 -9.81
C VAL A 598 -61.07 42.68 -11.19
N VAL A 599 -61.25 43.91 -11.66
CA VAL A 599 -60.67 44.44 -12.92
C VAL A 599 -59.17 44.66 -12.75
N GLY A 600 -58.38 44.33 -13.77
CA GLY A 600 -56.93 44.50 -13.79
C GLY A 600 -56.17 43.28 -14.30
N ASP A 601 -54.84 43.35 -14.24
CA ASP A 601 -53.96 42.25 -14.65
C ASP A 601 -53.65 41.37 -13.42
N LEU A 602 -54.30 40.19 -13.36
CA LEU A 602 -54.14 39.22 -12.29
C LEU A 602 -53.01 38.25 -12.65
N THR A 603 -51.86 38.42 -12.00
CA THR A 603 -50.70 37.54 -12.20
C THR A 603 -50.75 36.36 -11.23
N ASN A 604 -50.84 35.16 -11.77
CA ASN A 604 -50.88 33.92 -11.01
C ASN A 604 -49.54 33.17 -11.15
N THR A 605 -48.94 32.80 -10.03
CA THR A 605 -47.62 32.14 -9.96
C THR A 605 -47.72 30.89 -9.11
N THR A 606 -47.29 29.76 -9.66
CA THR A 606 -47.25 28.49 -8.91
C THR A 606 -46.15 28.51 -7.85
N ALA A 607 -46.24 27.62 -6.87
CA ALA A 607 -45.07 27.17 -6.12
C ALA A 607 -44.08 26.41 -7.04
N PRO A 608 -42.82 26.23 -6.62
CA PRO A 608 -41.88 25.34 -7.30
C PRO A 608 -42.45 23.92 -7.46
N LEU A 609 -42.35 23.34 -8.66
CA LEU A 609 -42.66 21.92 -8.86
C LEU A 609 -41.72 21.07 -8.02
N GLN A 610 -42.26 20.16 -7.22
CA GLN A 610 -41.48 19.16 -6.48
C GLN A 610 -41.61 17.81 -7.15
N SER A 611 -40.51 17.05 -7.22
CA SER A 611 -40.49 15.68 -7.75
C SER A 611 -39.24 14.94 -7.28
N SER A 612 -39.07 13.68 -7.71
CA SER A 612 -37.81 12.93 -7.57
C SER A 612 -36.60 13.58 -8.27
N ALA A 613 -36.81 14.54 -9.18
CA ALA A 613 -35.74 15.35 -9.76
C ALA A 613 -35.31 16.53 -8.87
N GLY A 614 -36.02 16.77 -7.76
CA GLY A 614 -35.88 17.97 -6.93
C GLY A 614 -36.89 19.07 -7.31
N GLY A 615 -36.64 20.27 -6.79
CA GLY A 615 -37.45 21.46 -7.04
C GLY A 615 -37.05 22.18 -8.33
N THR A 616 -38.01 22.57 -9.17
CA THR A 616 -37.77 23.42 -10.35
C THR A 616 -38.28 24.85 -10.14
N PRO A 617 -37.97 25.82 -11.02
CA PRO A 617 -38.55 27.16 -10.96
C PRO A 617 -40.09 27.16 -11.02
N THR A 618 -40.68 28.24 -10.52
CA THR A 618 -42.12 28.53 -10.57
C THR A 618 -42.58 28.86 -12.00
N ALA A 619 -43.85 28.63 -12.31
CA ALA A 619 -44.47 29.11 -13.55
C ALA A 619 -45.46 30.25 -13.28
N THR A 620 -45.44 31.26 -14.15
CA THR A 620 -46.25 32.47 -14.00
C THR A 620 -47.04 32.75 -15.28
N ALA A 621 -48.29 33.16 -15.13
CA ALA A 621 -49.13 33.67 -16.22
C ALA A 621 -49.96 34.86 -15.72
N THR A 622 -50.38 35.75 -16.63
CA THR A 622 -51.20 36.92 -16.29
C THR A 622 -52.52 36.86 -17.05
N LEU A 623 -53.62 36.96 -16.30
CA LEU A 623 -54.98 37.11 -16.83
C LEU A 623 -55.38 38.57 -16.80
N ARG A 624 -55.77 39.14 -17.94
CA ARG A 624 -56.28 40.51 -18.00
C ARG A 624 -57.79 40.54 -17.88
N VAL A 625 -58.28 41.23 -16.86
CA VAL A 625 -59.71 41.36 -16.54
C VAL A 625 -60.17 42.77 -16.90
N ASN A 626 -61.13 42.87 -17.82
CA ASN A 626 -61.70 44.11 -18.34
C ASN A 626 -62.98 44.49 -17.60
N PRO A 627 -63.28 45.79 -17.42
CA PRO A 627 -64.59 46.20 -16.92
C PRO A 627 -65.70 45.89 -17.94
N VAL A 628 -66.91 45.60 -17.45
CA VAL A 628 -68.11 45.53 -18.31
C VAL A 628 -68.44 46.92 -18.88
N PRO A 629 -69.09 47.02 -20.05
CA PRO A 629 -69.43 48.31 -20.65
C PRO A 629 -70.41 49.09 -19.77
N ALA A 630 -70.17 50.39 -19.62
CA ALA A 630 -71.08 51.28 -18.91
C ALA A 630 -72.28 51.66 -19.79
N PHE A 631 -73.47 51.74 -19.21
CA PHE A 631 -74.72 52.00 -19.92
C PHE A 631 -75.44 53.19 -19.31
N SER A 632 -75.67 54.23 -20.11
CA SER A 632 -76.29 55.48 -19.66
C SER A 632 -77.35 55.98 -20.63
N LYS A 633 -78.28 56.79 -20.12
CA LYS A 633 -79.42 57.32 -20.87
C LYS A 633 -79.63 58.78 -20.53
N ARG A 634 -80.03 59.58 -21.50
CA ARG A 634 -80.42 60.98 -21.31
C ARG A 634 -81.46 61.42 -22.34
N PHE A 635 -82.10 62.55 -22.06
CA PHE A 635 -82.96 63.27 -23.00
C PHE A 635 -82.24 64.51 -23.53
N GLU A 636 -82.44 64.83 -24.81
CA GLU A 636 -81.86 66.01 -25.44
C GLU A 636 -82.89 66.69 -26.34
N PRO A 637 -83.52 67.80 -25.90
CA PRO A 637 -83.41 68.44 -24.58
C PRO A 637 -84.18 67.70 -23.46
N GLU A 638 -83.73 67.81 -22.21
CA GLU A 638 -84.38 67.22 -21.01
C GLU A 638 -85.66 67.96 -20.53
N LEU A 639 -85.92 69.13 -21.12
CA LEU A 639 -87.10 69.95 -20.90
C LEU A 639 -87.74 70.27 -22.23
N ILE A 640 -89.02 69.93 -22.37
CA ILE A 640 -89.83 70.24 -23.54
C ILE A 640 -91.18 70.84 -23.13
N LEU A 641 -91.89 71.46 -24.08
CA LEU A 641 -93.32 71.73 -23.91
C LEU A 641 -94.12 70.46 -24.19
N ALA A 642 -95.29 70.30 -23.58
CA ALA A 642 -96.25 69.27 -24.00
C ALA A 642 -96.53 69.42 -25.51
N ASP A 643 -96.67 68.29 -26.21
CA ASP A 643 -96.75 68.17 -27.68
C ASP A 643 -95.46 68.46 -28.46
N GLN A 644 -94.32 68.70 -27.79
CA GLN A 644 -93.00 68.67 -28.45
C GLN A 644 -92.31 67.31 -28.34
N THR A 645 -91.25 67.15 -29.12
CA THR A 645 -90.43 65.94 -29.15
C THR A 645 -89.07 66.20 -28.51
N THR A 646 -88.50 65.19 -27.87
CA THR A 646 -87.12 65.17 -27.38
C THR A 646 -86.42 63.91 -27.89
N THR A 647 -85.10 63.95 -28.03
CA THR A 647 -84.30 62.79 -28.40
C THR A 647 -83.91 62.01 -27.15
N VAL A 648 -84.24 60.72 -27.09
CA VAL A 648 -83.61 59.79 -26.16
C VAL A 648 -82.24 59.42 -26.72
N ILE A 649 -81.18 59.55 -25.93
CA ILE A 649 -79.83 59.10 -26.26
C ILE A 649 -79.39 58.08 -25.22
N LEU A 650 -79.21 56.84 -25.65
CA LEU A 650 -78.59 55.77 -24.86
C LEU A 650 -77.13 55.65 -25.29
N THR A 651 -76.20 55.75 -24.35
CA THR A 651 -74.76 55.65 -24.59
C THR A 651 -74.23 54.35 -23.98
N ILE A 652 -73.53 53.57 -24.78
CA ILE A 652 -72.83 52.35 -24.36
C ILE A 652 -71.33 52.64 -24.46
N ASP A 653 -70.65 52.67 -23.32
CA ASP A 653 -69.25 53.05 -23.20
C ASP A 653 -68.37 51.82 -22.89
N ASN A 654 -67.58 51.41 -23.88
CA ASN A 654 -66.59 50.34 -23.78
C ASN A 654 -65.15 50.88 -23.81
N SER A 655 -64.97 52.17 -23.50
CA SER A 655 -63.67 52.87 -23.61
C SER A 655 -62.61 52.36 -22.62
N ALA A 656 -63.04 51.87 -21.46
CA ALA A 656 -62.15 51.32 -20.43
C ALA A 656 -61.77 49.84 -20.68
N SER A 657 -62.35 49.18 -21.68
CA SER A 657 -62.11 47.78 -22.01
C SER A 657 -61.18 47.61 -23.20
N THR A 658 -60.33 46.59 -23.13
CA THR A 658 -59.52 46.12 -24.26
C THR A 658 -60.16 45.00 -25.07
N LEU A 659 -61.36 44.55 -24.67
CA LEU A 659 -62.16 43.57 -25.39
C LEU A 659 -63.36 44.23 -26.09
N PRO A 660 -63.70 43.81 -27.32
CA PRO A 660 -64.97 44.20 -27.92
C PRO A 660 -66.13 43.54 -27.18
N VAL A 661 -67.30 44.20 -27.22
CA VAL A 661 -68.55 43.66 -26.70
C VAL A 661 -69.48 43.40 -27.88
N THR A 662 -70.11 42.23 -27.92
CA THR A 662 -71.05 41.81 -28.96
C THR A 662 -72.37 41.30 -28.37
N GLY A 663 -73.36 41.07 -29.23
CA GLY A 663 -74.66 40.54 -28.82
C GLY A 663 -75.45 41.51 -27.94
N MET A 664 -75.17 42.81 -28.05
CA MET A 664 -75.77 43.79 -27.17
C MET A 664 -77.27 43.88 -27.41
N SER A 665 -78.05 43.85 -26.32
CA SER A 665 -79.49 44.04 -26.38
C SER A 665 -80.04 44.71 -25.13
N PHE A 666 -81.09 45.51 -25.30
CA PHE A 666 -81.89 46.08 -24.21
C PHE A 666 -83.30 46.39 -24.72
N SER A 667 -84.22 46.58 -23.78
CA SER A 667 -85.58 47.07 -24.04
C SER A 667 -85.81 48.35 -23.24
N ASP A 668 -86.48 49.32 -23.84
CA ASP A 668 -86.85 50.58 -23.20
C ASP A 668 -88.37 50.73 -23.24
N ASP A 669 -89.02 50.49 -22.10
CA ASP A 669 -90.47 50.62 -21.94
C ASP A 669 -90.78 52.05 -21.49
N LEU A 670 -91.30 52.84 -22.43
CA LEU A 670 -91.61 54.25 -22.23
C LEU A 670 -92.73 54.38 -21.20
N PRO A 671 -92.58 55.25 -20.19
CA PRO A 671 -93.59 55.43 -19.16
C PRO A 671 -94.92 55.91 -19.77
N SER A 672 -96.02 55.62 -19.08
CA SER A 672 -97.36 56.04 -19.50
C SER A 672 -97.40 57.54 -19.86
N GLY A 673 -97.91 57.86 -21.06
CA GLY A 673 -97.98 59.23 -21.58
C GLY A 673 -96.79 59.63 -22.47
N MET A 674 -95.74 58.80 -22.55
CA MET A 674 -94.62 58.92 -23.49
C MET A 674 -94.75 57.90 -24.62
N PHE A 675 -94.43 58.31 -25.85
CA PHE A 675 -94.50 57.47 -27.05
C PHE A 675 -93.38 57.84 -28.02
N VAL A 676 -92.97 56.91 -28.89
CA VAL A 676 -92.02 57.20 -29.96
C VAL A 676 -92.63 58.21 -30.95
N ALA A 677 -91.93 59.30 -31.23
CA ALA A 677 -92.42 60.40 -32.05
C ALA A 677 -92.67 60.02 -33.53
N ALA A 678 -93.36 60.90 -34.26
CA ALA A 678 -93.59 60.79 -35.71
C ALA A 678 -92.98 62.03 -36.42
N PRO A 679 -91.86 61.91 -37.16
CA PRO A 679 -91.03 60.71 -37.36
C PRO A 679 -90.26 60.30 -36.10
N SER A 680 -89.83 59.02 -36.01
CA SER A 680 -89.11 58.50 -34.84
C SER A 680 -87.63 58.89 -34.80
N ASN A 681 -87.06 59.37 -35.90
CA ASN A 681 -85.64 59.73 -36.04
C ASN A 681 -84.64 58.69 -35.46
N ALA A 682 -85.05 57.41 -35.48
CA ALA A 682 -84.31 56.31 -34.90
C ALA A 682 -82.99 56.06 -35.64
N ALA A 683 -81.87 56.05 -34.91
CA ALA A 683 -80.54 55.85 -35.43
C ALA A 683 -79.60 55.23 -34.38
N GLN A 684 -78.54 54.57 -34.85
CA GLN A 684 -77.53 53.95 -33.99
C GLN A 684 -76.18 53.86 -34.71
N ASP A 685 -75.08 53.83 -33.96
CA ASP A 685 -73.71 53.59 -34.46
C ASP A 685 -73.01 52.40 -33.77
N CYS A 686 -73.78 51.59 -33.04
CA CYS A 686 -73.38 50.41 -32.29
C CYS A 686 -73.24 49.15 -33.18
N GLY A 687 -72.59 49.27 -34.35
CA GLY A 687 -72.36 48.17 -35.29
C GLY A 687 -73.62 47.70 -36.04
N ALA A 688 -73.79 46.38 -36.18
CA ALA A 688 -74.89 45.76 -36.94
C ALA A 688 -76.21 45.63 -36.15
N GLY A 689 -76.34 46.35 -35.03
CA GLY A 689 -77.51 46.24 -34.17
C GLY A 689 -78.81 46.69 -34.84
N THR A 690 -79.89 46.00 -34.52
CA THR A 690 -81.24 46.29 -34.99
C THR A 690 -81.98 47.10 -33.94
N LEU A 691 -82.32 48.34 -34.27
CA LEU A 691 -83.15 49.23 -33.45
C LEU A 691 -84.60 49.21 -33.95
N ASN A 692 -85.54 48.78 -33.11
CA ASN A 692 -86.96 48.85 -33.37
C ASN A 692 -87.61 49.93 -32.50
N ALA A 693 -87.74 51.13 -33.08
CA ALA A 693 -88.43 52.30 -32.52
C ALA A 693 -89.53 52.75 -33.48
N THR A 694 -90.62 51.98 -33.52
CA THR A 694 -91.78 52.25 -34.38
C THR A 694 -92.56 53.44 -33.83
N SER A 695 -92.94 54.39 -34.70
CA SER A 695 -93.71 55.58 -34.28
C SER A 695 -95.02 55.21 -33.59
N GLY A 696 -95.33 55.89 -32.49
CA GLY A 696 -96.49 55.63 -31.63
C GLY A 696 -96.33 54.43 -30.68
N ALA A 697 -95.24 53.67 -30.76
CA ALA A 697 -94.99 52.59 -29.82
C ALA A 697 -94.60 53.13 -28.43
N THR A 698 -94.89 52.35 -27.40
CA THR A 698 -94.41 52.57 -26.02
C THR A 698 -93.21 51.69 -25.68
N LEU A 699 -92.84 50.73 -26.52
CA LEU A 699 -91.70 49.85 -26.30
C LEU A 699 -90.68 50.04 -27.43
N VAL A 700 -89.44 50.35 -27.06
CA VAL A 700 -88.29 50.33 -27.96
C VAL A 700 -87.43 49.12 -27.64
N SER A 701 -86.95 48.43 -28.66
CA SER A 701 -86.04 47.29 -28.48
C SER A 701 -84.80 47.46 -29.34
N TYR A 702 -83.66 47.06 -28.78
CA TYR A 702 -82.38 47.05 -29.45
C TYR A 702 -81.75 45.66 -29.29
N SER A 703 -81.20 45.09 -30.36
CA SER A 703 -80.58 43.76 -30.33
C SER A 703 -79.47 43.58 -31.35
N GLY A 704 -78.52 42.67 -31.07
CA GLY A 704 -77.44 42.29 -31.99
C GLY A 704 -76.36 43.36 -32.17
N GLY A 705 -76.29 44.35 -31.26
CA GLY A 705 -75.29 45.41 -31.32
C GLY A 705 -73.88 44.96 -30.97
N SER A 706 -72.88 45.76 -31.34
CA SER A 706 -71.48 45.58 -30.94
C SER A 706 -70.75 46.90 -30.71
N VAL A 707 -69.83 46.94 -29.74
CA VAL A 707 -68.88 48.05 -29.53
C VAL A 707 -67.46 47.50 -29.57
N ALA A 708 -66.59 48.13 -30.36
CA ALA A 708 -65.18 47.77 -30.39
C ALA A 708 -64.50 48.04 -29.02
N ALA A 709 -63.35 47.40 -28.79
CA ALA A 709 -62.49 47.72 -27.65
C ALA A 709 -62.12 49.22 -27.67
N GLY A 710 -62.19 49.88 -26.53
CA GLY A 710 -61.83 51.29 -26.40
C GLY A 710 -62.81 52.29 -27.03
N ALA A 711 -63.98 51.83 -27.52
CA ALA A 711 -64.94 52.67 -28.23
C ALA A 711 -66.20 52.97 -27.43
N ILE A 712 -66.95 53.97 -27.89
CA ILE A 712 -68.28 54.36 -27.38
C ILE A 712 -69.25 54.29 -28.56
N CYS A 713 -70.48 53.88 -28.32
CA CYS A 713 -71.56 53.97 -29.30
C CYS A 713 -72.85 54.52 -28.66
N THR A 714 -73.77 54.98 -29.48
CA THR A 714 -75.04 55.58 -29.11
C THR A 714 -76.21 54.97 -29.89
N VAL A 715 -77.34 54.84 -29.21
CA VAL A 715 -78.65 54.51 -29.78
C VAL A 715 -79.58 55.68 -29.48
N ARG A 716 -80.22 56.24 -30.51
CA ARG A 716 -81.09 57.42 -30.37
C ARG A 716 -82.40 57.29 -31.11
N PHE A 717 -83.46 57.86 -30.56
CA PHE A 717 -84.79 57.97 -31.17
C PHE A 717 -85.55 59.10 -30.50
N ASP A 718 -86.50 59.69 -31.20
CA ASP A 718 -87.31 60.77 -30.68
C ASP A 718 -88.56 60.23 -29.99
N VAL A 719 -88.92 60.84 -28.87
CA VAL A 719 -90.16 60.59 -28.13
C VAL A 719 -90.95 61.88 -27.96
N GLY A 720 -92.27 61.75 -27.87
CA GLY A 720 -93.20 62.82 -27.54
C GLY A 720 -94.00 62.50 -26.29
N VAL A 721 -94.59 63.54 -25.70
CA VAL A 721 -95.52 63.45 -24.56
C VAL A 721 -96.70 64.40 -24.81
N MET A 722 -97.92 63.93 -24.56
CA MET A 722 -99.16 64.71 -24.81
C MET A 722 -99.65 65.48 -23.57
N SER A 723 -98.94 65.39 -22.44
CA SER A 723 -99.33 66.01 -21.18
C SER A 723 -98.12 66.57 -20.44
N GLU A 724 -98.34 67.61 -19.64
CA GLU A 724 -97.35 68.08 -18.68
C GLU A 724 -97.03 67.00 -17.63
N GLY A 725 -95.79 66.96 -17.14
CA GLY A 725 -95.40 65.98 -16.14
C GLY A 725 -93.90 65.69 -16.09
N LEU A 726 -93.54 64.83 -15.14
CA LEU A 726 -92.22 64.21 -15.02
C LEU A 726 -92.30 62.78 -15.52
N PHE A 727 -91.45 62.43 -16.47
CA PHE A 727 -91.41 61.11 -17.07
C PHE A 727 -90.04 60.48 -16.79
N ASP A 728 -90.02 59.61 -15.78
CA ASP A 728 -88.88 58.75 -15.49
C ASP A 728 -88.90 57.56 -16.45
N ASN A 729 -87.92 57.52 -17.35
CA ASN A 729 -87.82 56.50 -18.37
C ASN A 729 -86.61 55.60 -18.08
N VAL A 730 -86.86 54.32 -17.86
CA VAL A 730 -85.84 53.33 -17.47
C VAL A 730 -85.67 52.32 -18.59
N ALA A 731 -84.51 52.33 -19.25
CA ALA A 731 -84.15 51.26 -20.14
C ALA A 731 -83.70 50.04 -19.30
N GLY A 732 -84.18 48.86 -19.65
CA GLY A 732 -83.76 47.60 -19.05
C GLY A 732 -82.24 47.41 -19.16
N PRO A 733 -81.65 46.53 -18.32
CA PRO A 733 -80.21 46.34 -18.27
C PRO A 733 -79.65 45.95 -19.64
N LEU A 734 -78.44 46.43 -19.94
CA LEU A 734 -77.73 46.05 -21.14
C LEU A 734 -77.34 44.57 -21.03
N GLN A 735 -77.87 43.72 -21.89
CA GLN A 735 -77.41 42.34 -22.04
C GLN A 735 -76.34 42.27 -23.12
N THR A 736 -75.36 41.37 -22.95
CA THR A 736 -74.25 41.14 -23.89
C THR A 736 -73.96 39.64 -23.97
N ASP A 737 -73.18 39.21 -24.98
CA ASP A 737 -72.74 37.80 -25.10
C ASP A 737 -71.88 37.33 -23.92
N VAL A 738 -71.30 38.26 -23.16
CA VAL A 738 -70.42 37.99 -22.01
C VAL A 738 -71.12 38.17 -20.66
N GLY A 739 -72.43 38.41 -20.65
CA GLY A 739 -73.25 38.58 -19.45
C GLY A 739 -74.00 39.92 -19.39
N LEU A 740 -74.49 40.28 -18.20
CA LEU A 740 -75.10 41.59 -17.95
C LEU A 740 -74.00 42.66 -17.96
N GLY A 741 -74.20 43.74 -18.72
CA GLY A 741 -73.44 44.97 -18.59
C GLY A 741 -73.79 45.70 -17.28
N ASP A 742 -73.53 46.99 -17.23
CA ASP A 742 -73.93 47.83 -16.09
C ASP A 742 -75.47 47.86 -15.88
N ALA A 743 -75.92 48.41 -14.76
CA ALA A 743 -77.33 48.48 -14.39
C ALA A 743 -78.24 49.19 -15.43
N ALA A 744 -79.56 49.07 -15.24
CA ALA A 744 -80.57 49.75 -16.05
C ALA A 744 -80.28 51.27 -16.19
N ALA A 745 -80.35 51.79 -17.41
CA ALA A 745 -80.06 53.19 -17.68
C ALA A 745 -81.33 54.05 -17.52
N THR A 746 -81.29 55.04 -16.61
CA THR A 746 -82.44 55.88 -16.27
C THR A 746 -82.21 57.33 -16.68
N ALA A 747 -83.25 57.97 -17.21
CA ALA A 747 -83.29 59.41 -17.45
C ALA A 747 -84.67 59.98 -17.10
N ARG A 748 -84.74 61.26 -16.74
CA ARG A 748 -85.99 61.98 -16.47
C ARG A 748 -86.22 63.07 -17.52
N LEU A 749 -87.42 63.09 -18.12
CA LEU A 749 -87.89 64.19 -18.97
C LEU A 749 -88.88 65.05 -18.18
N THR A 750 -88.79 66.37 -18.35
CA THR A 750 -89.79 67.31 -17.85
C THR A 750 -90.59 67.91 -19.01
N ALA A 751 -91.92 67.82 -18.95
CA ALA A 751 -92.83 68.46 -19.91
C ALA A 751 -93.63 69.58 -19.25
N SER A 752 -93.53 70.79 -19.80
CA SER A 752 -94.18 72.01 -19.30
C SER A 752 -95.39 72.40 -20.17
N PRO A 753 -96.44 73.08 -19.64
CA PRO A 753 -97.62 73.43 -20.43
C PRO A 753 -97.28 74.41 -21.58
N GLY A 754 -97.78 74.11 -22.79
CA GLY A 754 -97.61 74.96 -23.97
C GLY A 754 -98.23 76.34 -23.79
N ALA A 755 -97.52 77.39 -24.20
CA ALA A 755 -97.95 78.78 -24.07
C ALA A 755 -99.26 79.06 -24.84
N MET A 756 -100.30 79.54 -24.16
CA MET A 756 -101.52 80.07 -24.80
C MET A 756 -101.17 81.31 -25.65
N PRO A 757 -101.76 81.50 -26.85
CA PRO A 757 -101.51 82.66 -27.68
C PRO A 757 -102.06 83.92 -26.99
N VAL A 758 -101.18 84.84 -26.61
CA VAL A 758 -101.57 86.13 -26.01
C VAL A 758 -102.25 87.00 -27.08
N PRO A 759 -103.50 87.48 -26.87
CA PRO A 759 -104.13 88.41 -27.80
C PRO A 759 -103.40 89.76 -27.79
N MET A 760 -103.15 90.30 -28.99
CA MET A 760 -102.52 91.60 -29.21
C MET A 760 -103.23 92.71 -28.40
N LEU A 761 -102.54 93.25 -27.39
CA LEU A 761 -102.86 94.58 -26.87
C LEU A 761 -102.33 95.65 -27.84
N SER A 762 -103.21 96.59 -28.17
CA SER A 762 -103.04 97.61 -29.21
C SER A 762 -101.77 98.48 -29.09
N HIS A 763 -101.29 98.97 -30.25
CA HIS A 763 -100.20 99.94 -30.41
C HIS A 763 -100.31 101.24 -29.56
N ARG A 764 -101.44 101.50 -28.89
CA ARG A 764 -101.58 102.64 -27.96
C ARG A 764 -101.14 102.34 -26.52
N ALA A 765 -100.99 101.07 -26.13
CA ALA A 765 -100.55 100.69 -24.78
C ALA A 765 -99.01 100.61 -24.63
N ILE A 766 -98.29 100.37 -25.74
CA ILE A 766 -96.81 100.28 -25.76
C ILE A 766 -96.15 101.68 -25.68
N SER A 767 -96.78 102.71 -26.25
CA SER A 767 -96.28 104.10 -26.14
C SER A 767 -96.45 104.71 -24.75
N LEU A 768 -97.38 104.23 -23.91
CA LEU A 768 -97.55 104.74 -22.54
C LEU A 768 -96.61 104.04 -21.53
N LEU A 769 -96.22 102.79 -21.77
CA LEU A 769 -95.30 102.06 -20.89
C LEU A 769 -93.82 102.41 -21.15
N LEU A 770 -93.43 102.74 -22.39
CA LEU A 770 -92.10 103.26 -22.71
C LEU A 770 -91.85 104.68 -22.14
N ILE A 771 -92.90 105.48 -21.92
CA ILE A 771 -92.79 106.82 -21.31
C ILE A 771 -92.71 106.73 -19.77
N LEU A 772 -93.25 105.68 -19.15
CA LEU A 772 -93.17 105.48 -17.69
C LEU A 772 -91.83 104.84 -17.24
N MET A 773 -91.19 104.01 -18.07
CA MET A 773 -89.87 103.45 -17.74
C MET A 773 -88.67 104.38 -18.04
N LEU A 774 -88.82 105.39 -18.91
CA LEU A 774 -87.83 106.47 -19.02
C LEU A 774 -87.89 107.47 -17.84
N ALA A 775 -88.99 107.50 -17.07
CA ALA A 775 -89.18 108.45 -15.96
C ALA A 775 -88.78 107.92 -14.56
N LEU A 776 -88.59 106.60 -14.36
CA LEU A 776 -88.26 106.03 -13.05
C LEU A 776 -86.85 105.40 -12.90
N GLY A 777 -86.01 105.42 -13.94
CA GLY A 777 -84.68 104.78 -13.89
C GLY A 777 -83.47 105.71 -13.95
N LEU A 778 -83.64 106.96 -14.38
CA LEU A 778 -82.65 108.05 -14.26
C LEU A 778 -82.55 108.60 -12.81
N LEU A 779 -83.08 107.87 -11.83
CA LEU A 779 -82.99 108.16 -10.38
C LEU A 779 -82.12 107.15 -9.61
N GLY A 780 -81.19 106.45 -10.28
CA GLY A 780 -80.30 105.45 -9.67
C GLY A 780 -78.80 105.65 -9.94
N LEU A 781 -78.36 106.78 -10.51
CA LEU A 781 -76.97 107.23 -10.40
C LEU A 781 -76.81 107.97 -9.07
N ARG A 782 -76.60 107.22 -7.97
CA ARG A 782 -75.93 107.63 -6.71
C ARG A 782 -76.29 106.64 -5.60
N GLN A 783 -75.40 105.70 -5.30
CA GLN A 783 -74.86 105.52 -3.94
C GLN A 783 -73.90 104.33 -3.87
N ARG A 784 -72.69 104.64 -3.37
CA ARG A 784 -71.77 103.83 -2.57
C ARG A 784 -71.02 102.69 -3.28
N SER A 785 -69.69 102.73 -3.43
CA SER A 785 -68.58 102.99 -2.47
C SER A 785 -68.44 101.89 -1.41
N ASP A 786 -67.22 101.32 -1.41
CA ASP A 786 -66.64 100.22 -0.62
C ASP A 786 -66.85 98.80 -1.16
#